data_AF-A0A0H5QWG2-F1
#
_entry.id   AF-A0A0H5QWG2-F1
#
_cell.length_a   1.000
_cell.length_b   1.000
_cell.length_c   1.000
_cell.angle_alpha   90.00
_cell.angle_beta   90.00
_cell.angle_gamma   90.00
#
_symmetry.space_group_name_H-M   'P 1'
#
loop_
_entity.id
_entity.type
_entity.pdbx_description
1 polymer ?
#
loop_
_entity_poly.entity_id
_entity_poly.type
_entity_poly.pdbx_seq_one_letter_code
_entity_poly.pdbx_strand_id
1 'polypeptide(L)'
;MNLLGQITDPDSRADLYETVLAELTSGGGSQNRYEPEAIASAIALATSDLRRRRSSLLPLHEYAIRFISFILSGDETVRALDDHTIMSIFKDFVYVLAEGDGKSCALTAVAIAHEFVSCVRPHLLSAASVSLIPALISCLDTRFPDNPSVVQETLQSISHLAVSVPEAMHSLRYLWAPVIFPYVFGNESVSKQVQELAIAALKSVRPSYSDIGKRLYKSKIQILAKRRLGEMQQRAADVKEAESIPAIWEVFIRLLGVYVFADTGFWAKMALIWKTCLRHNQSQISIACLDSWMVVIDAVASHPKYLHSVQLTLLLANPVKYLLTDRCSNIPLSVRMKSIDTWMHLLKILKHNLPKTELFATAYRPILSLLFQSNDAAILIVAYNVLGFFLGGPVDQSLNASFTSQALSQIADEAEWRRLMIENFPFIVSLFQAAVARDCLGIVTTDAERGALEEAWSACVEALRMHSPCRLFDLMNEVIVKPHRKKCNSVVRILLLETSISTIPSSEMFITDNDSINDSLAGRLTNQYVNMFNQPHKLPEINKALLREWNAIISNLMKFAQRGQTGTRFLKLAISLLELASDQGQLPPHVLHVYIIVARNGCNFIHQKGPATVEDQITPFFNSSMRLLSLALSQYDSDNSDSETVVRDPDRRICHFAIALLDSIRQHHVLPFDCNLLLQFNPVITQLLRSPSPLPEYTSSFLKRCFTMADLSILTETSVANDPTVRIKAVKAFPIPSDLLRRADHRYTQWSELCTQFEKATADIYTSKVPSRLKNEIAKRIEEQHNSFSKLLNDRRRKGNQLF
;
A
#
# COMPACT_ATOMS: atom_id res chain seq x y z
N MET A 1 30.76 -20.42 -60.97
CA MET A 1 30.96 -21.67 -60.19
C MET A 1 31.61 -22.79 -61.01
N ASN A 2 31.03 -23.27 -62.12
CA ASN A 2 31.63 -24.38 -62.90
C ASN A 2 33.02 -24.07 -63.51
N LEU A 3 33.31 -22.79 -63.78
CA LEU A 3 34.63 -22.33 -64.25
C LEU A 3 35.74 -22.47 -63.18
N LEU A 4 35.40 -22.40 -61.88
CA LEU A 4 36.38 -22.50 -60.79
C LEU A 4 37.13 -23.84 -60.82
N GLY A 5 36.44 -24.93 -61.12
CA GLY A 5 37.04 -26.28 -61.15
C GLY A 5 38.03 -26.54 -62.29
N GLN A 6 38.11 -25.65 -63.29
CA GLN A 6 38.89 -25.88 -64.52
C GLN A 6 40.22 -25.10 -64.58
N ILE A 7 40.41 -24.10 -63.72
CA ILE A 7 41.61 -23.25 -63.73
C ILE A 7 42.68 -23.84 -62.82
N THR A 8 43.92 -24.02 -63.31
CA THR A 8 45.05 -24.54 -62.52
C THR A 8 45.98 -23.46 -61.97
N ASP A 9 45.97 -22.27 -62.57
CA ASP A 9 46.84 -21.15 -62.22
C ASP A 9 46.34 -20.38 -60.97
N PRO A 10 47.18 -20.12 -59.96
CA PRO A 10 46.79 -19.44 -58.73
C PRO A 10 46.32 -17.99 -58.88
N ASP A 11 46.98 -17.20 -59.73
CA ASP A 11 46.66 -15.77 -59.90
C ASP A 11 45.32 -15.63 -60.63
N SER A 12 45.12 -16.43 -61.67
CA SER A 12 43.84 -16.55 -62.38
C SER A 12 42.68 -17.01 -61.48
N ARG A 13 42.96 -17.73 -60.38
CA ARG A 13 41.94 -18.14 -59.39
C ARG A 13 41.58 -17.02 -58.42
N ALA A 14 42.53 -16.18 -58.02
CA ALA A 14 42.27 -15.02 -57.17
C ALA A 14 41.33 -14.03 -57.88
N ASP A 15 41.64 -13.70 -59.14
CA ASP A 15 40.80 -12.85 -59.98
C ASP A 15 39.39 -13.43 -60.16
N LEU A 16 39.30 -14.77 -60.27
CA LEU A 16 38.02 -15.45 -60.41
C LEU A 16 37.20 -15.43 -59.11
N TYR A 17 37.82 -15.60 -57.94
CA TYR A 17 37.11 -15.42 -56.66
C TYR A 17 36.57 -14.00 -56.51
N GLU A 18 37.36 -12.99 -56.87
CA GLU A 18 36.95 -11.59 -56.83
C GLU A 18 35.82 -11.29 -57.81
N THR A 19 35.92 -11.78 -59.06
CA THR A 19 34.87 -11.65 -60.08
C THR A 19 33.57 -12.29 -59.62
N VAL A 20 33.64 -13.51 -59.08
CA VAL A 20 32.46 -14.22 -58.57
C VAL A 20 31.85 -13.46 -57.38
N LEU A 21 32.67 -12.98 -56.44
CA LEU A 21 32.18 -12.17 -55.32
C LEU A 21 31.52 -10.86 -55.79
N ALA A 22 32.07 -10.17 -56.78
CA ALA A 22 31.52 -8.94 -57.37
C ALA A 22 30.19 -9.19 -58.10
N GLU A 23 30.08 -10.27 -58.86
CA GLU A 23 28.81 -10.66 -59.50
C GLU A 23 27.74 -11.04 -58.46
N LEU A 24 28.12 -11.79 -57.43
CA LEU A 24 27.19 -12.21 -56.37
C LEU A 24 26.71 -11.05 -55.49
N THR A 25 27.51 -10.00 -55.32
CA THR A 25 27.14 -8.79 -54.54
C THR A 25 26.39 -7.75 -55.37
N SER A 26 26.64 -7.65 -56.68
CA SER A 26 25.95 -6.71 -57.58
C SER A 26 24.59 -7.21 -58.06
N GLY A 27 24.38 -8.53 -58.11
CA GLY A 27 23.09 -9.17 -58.39
C GLY A 27 22.12 -9.05 -57.21
N GLY A 28 21.50 -7.88 -57.03
CA GLY A 28 20.59 -7.62 -55.91
C GLY A 28 19.50 -8.70 -55.72
N GLY A 29 19.51 -9.34 -54.55
CA GLY A 29 18.36 -9.93 -53.82
C GLY A 29 17.41 -10.90 -54.54
N SER A 30 17.67 -11.27 -55.79
CA SER A 30 16.81 -12.17 -56.56
C SER A 30 17.27 -13.61 -56.40
N GLN A 31 16.29 -14.49 -56.20
CA GLN A 31 16.37 -15.91 -55.89
C GLN A 31 17.13 -16.74 -56.95
N ASN A 32 18.42 -16.51 -57.12
CA ASN A 32 19.27 -17.44 -57.86
C ASN A 32 19.51 -18.65 -56.96
N ARG A 33 18.65 -19.66 -57.10
CA ARG A 33 18.90 -21.01 -56.57
C ARG A 33 20.17 -21.54 -57.23
N TYR A 34 21.30 -21.36 -56.56
CA TYR A 34 22.54 -21.99 -56.96
C TYR A 34 22.41 -23.51 -56.77
N GLU A 35 22.86 -24.28 -57.76
CA GLU A 35 22.90 -25.74 -57.62
C GLU A 35 23.84 -26.14 -56.46
N PRO A 36 23.37 -26.90 -55.46
CA PRO A 36 24.16 -27.29 -54.30
C PRO A 36 25.49 -27.96 -54.66
N GLU A 37 25.51 -28.74 -55.74
CA GLU A 37 26.70 -29.44 -56.25
C GLU A 37 27.78 -28.46 -56.75
N ALA A 38 27.37 -27.36 -57.39
CA ALA A 38 28.30 -26.34 -57.87
C ALA A 38 28.92 -25.55 -56.70
N ILE A 39 28.12 -25.30 -55.65
CA ILE A 39 28.59 -24.68 -54.41
C ILE A 39 29.58 -25.61 -53.70
N ALA A 40 29.23 -26.88 -53.51
CA ALA A 40 30.10 -27.86 -52.86
C ALA A 40 31.44 -28.02 -53.58
N SER A 41 31.42 -28.07 -54.92
CA SER A 41 32.63 -28.14 -55.75
C SER A 41 33.50 -26.90 -55.62
N ALA A 42 32.89 -25.70 -55.57
CA ALA A 42 33.61 -24.45 -55.39
C ALA A 42 34.23 -24.33 -53.99
N ILE A 43 33.53 -24.79 -52.94
CA ILE A 43 34.06 -24.90 -51.58
C ILE A 43 35.23 -25.88 -51.54
N ALA A 44 35.12 -27.05 -52.19
CA ALA A 44 36.19 -28.04 -52.23
C ALA A 44 37.48 -27.47 -52.86
N LEU A 45 37.34 -26.63 -53.89
CA LEU A 45 38.46 -25.92 -54.49
C LEU A 45 39.07 -24.88 -53.53
N ALA A 46 38.24 -24.03 -52.95
CA ALA A 46 38.70 -22.99 -52.02
C ALA A 46 39.40 -23.59 -50.79
N THR A 47 38.83 -24.66 -50.21
CA THR A 47 39.44 -25.41 -49.11
C THR A 47 40.76 -26.08 -49.50
N SER A 48 40.87 -26.62 -50.72
CA SER A 48 42.14 -27.11 -51.26
C SER A 48 43.20 -26.00 -51.32
N ASP A 49 42.82 -24.80 -51.74
CA ASP A 49 43.75 -23.67 -51.86
C ASP A 49 44.20 -23.13 -50.49
N LEU A 50 43.33 -23.14 -49.48
CA LEU A 50 43.70 -22.84 -48.09
C LEU A 50 44.75 -23.81 -47.52
N ARG A 51 44.75 -25.08 -47.95
CA ARG A 51 45.71 -26.10 -47.47
C ARG A 51 47.11 -25.96 -48.07
N ARG A 52 47.30 -25.15 -49.13
CA ARG A 52 48.60 -25.02 -49.81
C ARG A 52 49.56 -24.13 -49.00
N ARG A 53 50.73 -24.67 -48.65
CA ARG A 53 51.75 -24.06 -47.75
C ARG A 53 52.70 -23.02 -48.37
N ARG A 54 52.52 -22.61 -49.62
CA ARG A 54 53.52 -21.74 -50.28
C ARG A 54 53.29 -20.29 -49.87
N SER A 55 54.32 -19.63 -49.35
CA SER A 55 54.32 -18.20 -49.00
C SER A 55 53.93 -17.28 -50.16
N SER A 56 54.14 -17.73 -51.41
CA SER A 56 53.69 -17.03 -52.62
C SER A 56 52.17 -17.08 -52.86
N LEU A 57 51.40 -17.84 -52.07
CA LEU A 57 49.94 -18.03 -52.21
C LEU A 57 49.13 -17.33 -51.12
N LEU A 58 49.76 -16.48 -50.28
CA LEU A 58 49.06 -15.74 -49.22
C LEU A 58 47.91 -14.86 -49.74
N PRO A 59 48.03 -14.12 -50.87
CA PRO A 59 46.90 -13.39 -51.43
C PRO A 59 45.72 -14.31 -51.78
N LEU A 60 46.00 -15.49 -52.34
CA LEU A 60 44.98 -16.49 -52.68
C LEU A 60 44.22 -16.98 -51.45
N HIS A 61 44.86 -17.09 -50.28
CA HIS A 61 44.18 -17.45 -49.02
C HIS A 61 43.13 -16.41 -48.64
N GLU A 62 43.44 -15.13 -48.77
CA GLU A 62 42.49 -14.06 -48.45
C GLU A 62 41.23 -14.13 -49.32
N TYR A 63 41.41 -14.31 -50.63
CA TYR A 63 40.30 -14.44 -51.58
C TYR A 63 39.47 -15.69 -51.32
N ALA A 64 40.13 -16.83 -51.05
CA ALA A 64 39.46 -18.07 -50.70
C ALA A 64 38.65 -17.94 -49.39
N ILE A 65 39.19 -17.29 -48.35
CA ILE A 65 38.47 -17.04 -47.08
C ILE A 65 37.26 -16.15 -47.33
N ARG A 66 37.41 -15.04 -48.06
CA ARG A 66 36.29 -14.13 -48.39
C ARG A 66 35.20 -14.83 -49.18
N PHE A 67 35.58 -15.65 -50.14
CA PHE A 67 34.65 -16.45 -50.93
C PHE A 67 33.88 -17.45 -50.06
N ILE A 68 34.57 -18.21 -49.20
CA ILE A 68 33.92 -19.13 -48.27
C ILE A 68 33.01 -18.36 -47.29
N SER A 69 33.49 -17.24 -46.74
CA SER A 69 32.72 -16.36 -45.85
C SER A 69 31.42 -15.90 -46.51
N PHE A 70 31.47 -15.46 -47.77
CA PHE A 70 30.29 -15.07 -48.53
C PHE A 70 29.32 -16.23 -48.75
N ILE A 71 29.81 -17.44 -49.07
CA ILE A 71 28.92 -18.60 -49.20
C ILE A 71 28.24 -18.92 -47.87
N LEU A 72 28.95 -18.76 -46.75
CA LEU A 72 28.45 -19.07 -45.43
C LEU A 72 27.50 -18.00 -44.86
N SER A 73 27.47 -16.79 -45.43
CA SER A 73 26.53 -15.74 -45.03
C SER A 73 25.10 -16.01 -45.50
N GLY A 74 24.91 -16.89 -46.49
CA GLY A 74 23.61 -17.32 -46.98
C GLY A 74 23.01 -18.46 -46.14
N ASP A 75 21.85 -18.23 -45.52
CA ASP A 75 21.14 -19.27 -44.75
C ASP A 75 20.69 -20.45 -45.66
N GLU A 76 20.23 -20.16 -46.88
CA GLU A 76 19.85 -21.19 -47.85
C GLU A 76 21.04 -22.03 -48.33
N THR A 77 22.20 -21.39 -48.55
CA THR A 77 23.42 -22.08 -49.00
C THR A 77 23.98 -22.95 -47.91
N VAL A 78 24.05 -22.49 -46.66
CA VAL A 78 24.53 -23.29 -45.52
C VAL A 78 23.63 -24.50 -45.25
N ARG A 79 22.30 -24.36 -45.41
CA ARG A 79 21.37 -25.48 -45.27
C ARG A 79 21.52 -26.54 -46.35
N ALA A 80 21.96 -26.15 -47.55
CA ALA A 80 22.20 -27.06 -48.65
C ALA A 80 23.51 -27.87 -48.49
N LEU A 81 24.42 -27.45 -47.62
CA LEU A 81 25.68 -28.15 -47.35
C LEU A 81 25.50 -29.27 -46.31
N ASP A 82 26.13 -30.40 -46.58
CA ASP A 82 26.20 -31.50 -45.61
C ASP A 82 27.13 -31.18 -44.44
N ASP A 83 26.93 -31.90 -43.33
CA ASP A 83 27.66 -31.71 -42.09
C ASP A 83 29.17 -31.96 -42.27
N HIS A 84 29.51 -32.90 -43.16
CA HIS A 84 30.89 -33.26 -43.46
C HIS A 84 31.64 -32.10 -44.13
N THR A 85 31.02 -31.43 -45.11
CA THR A 85 31.60 -30.29 -45.81
C THR A 85 31.80 -29.13 -44.84
N ILE A 86 30.78 -28.81 -44.02
CA ILE A 86 30.89 -27.76 -43.00
C ILE A 86 32.02 -28.06 -42.02
N MET A 87 32.13 -29.31 -41.54
CA MET A 87 33.22 -29.74 -40.66
C MET A 87 34.60 -29.74 -41.34
N SER A 88 34.67 -29.98 -42.65
CA SER A 88 35.92 -29.80 -43.40
C SER A 88 36.34 -28.34 -43.43
N ILE A 89 35.41 -27.42 -43.72
CA ILE A 89 35.69 -25.98 -43.71
C ILE A 89 36.22 -25.56 -42.33
N PHE A 90 35.62 -26.04 -41.23
CA PHE A 90 36.13 -25.77 -39.88
C PHE A 90 37.59 -26.22 -39.69
N LYS A 91 37.95 -27.40 -40.17
CA LYS A 91 39.34 -27.89 -40.10
C LYS A 91 40.29 -27.02 -40.90
N ASP A 92 39.85 -26.52 -42.05
CA ASP A 92 40.64 -25.65 -42.91
C ASP A 92 40.83 -24.26 -42.30
N PHE A 93 39.81 -23.75 -41.61
CA PHE A 93 39.90 -22.49 -40.87
C PHE A 93 40.81 -22.62 -39.65
N VAL A 94 40.74 -23.74 -38.91
CA VAL A 94 41.69 -24.06 -37.85
C VAL A 94 43.13 -24.09 -38.38
N TYR A 95 43.33 -24.67 -39.56
CA TYR A 95 44.63 -24.71 -40.22
C TYR A 95 45.14 -23.30 -40.56
N VAL A 96 44.29 -22.43 -41.14
CA VAL A 96 44.66 -21.03 -41.42
C VAL A 96 45.00 -20.28 -40.14
N LEU A 97 44.25 -20.46 -39.05
CA LEU A 97 44.57 -19.83 -37.77
C LEU A 97 45.89 -20.34 -37.16
N ALA A 98 46.24 -21.59 -37.42
CA ALA A 98 47.48 -22.20 -36.92
C ALA A 98 48.72 -21.79 -37.74
N GLU A 99 48.60 -21.66 -39.06
CA GLU A 99 49.75 -21.55 -39.98
C GLU A 99 49.75 -20.27 -40.85
N GLY A 100 48.60 -19.62 -41.02
CA GLY A 100 48.42 -18.44 -41.88
C GLY A 100 49.06 -17.16 -41.35
N ASP A 101 49.14 -16.13 -42.19
CA ASP A 101 49.65 -14.81 -41.79
C ASP A 101 48.61 -14.01 -40.99
N GLY A 102 49.02 -12.86 -40.43
CA GLY A 102 48.14 -12.05 -39.58
C GLY A 102 46.86 -11.61 -40.28
N LYS A 103 46.93 -11.28 -41.58
CA LYS A 103 45.77 -10.81 -42.35
C LYS A 103 44.79 -11.96 -42.64
N SER A 104 45.28 -13.13 -43.05
CA SER A 104 44.43 -14.31 -43.24
C SER A 104 43.80 -14.77 -41.92
N CYS A 105 44.55 -14.73 -40.81
CA CYS A 105 44.02 -15.05 -39.49
C CYS A 105 42.90 -14.08 -39.06
N ALA A 106 43.07 -12.77 -39.27
CA ALA A 106 42.06 -11.78 -38.98
C ALA A 106 40.79 -12.01 -39.83
N LEU A 107 40.93 -12.23 -41.15
CA LEU A 107 39.80 -12.54 -42.03
C LEU A 107 39.09 -13.85 -41.63
N THR A 108 39.83 -14.86 -41.21
CA THR A 108 39.28 -16.13 -40.74
C THR A 108 38.49 -15.91 -39.43
N ALA A 109 39.02 -15.10 -38.52
CA ALA A 109 38.32 -14.73 -37.28
C ALA A 109 37.03 -13.94 -37.56
N VAL A 110 37.05 -12.99 -38.50
CA VAL A 110 35.85 -12.26 -38.97
C VAL A 110 34.79 -13.24 -39.49
N ALA A 111 35.20 -14.13 -40.40
CA ALA A 111 34.30 -15.12 -40.98
C ALA A 111 33.68 -16.00 -39.88
N ILE A 112 34.47 -16.47 -38.91
CA ILE A 112 33.98 -17.21 -37.74
C ILE A 112 32.98 -16.38 -36.94
N ALA A 113 33.31 -15.13 -36.63
CA ALA A 113 32.48 -14.27 -35.78
C ALA A 113 31.11 -13.98 -36.42
N HIS A 114 31.06 -13.68 -37.71
CA HIS A 114 29.86 -13.18 -38.36
C HIS A 114 29.08 -14.26 -39.08
N GLU A 115 29.75 -15.10 -39.86
CA GLU A 115 29.07 -16.00 -40.79
C GLU A 115 28.78 -17.36 -40.16
N PHE A 116 29.78 -17.95 -39.48
CA PHE A 116 29.58 -19.27 -38.87
C PHE A 116 28.60 -19.22 -37.71
N VAL A 117 28.75 -18.23 -36.84
CA VAL A 117 27.93 -18.13 -35.64
C VAL A 117 26.45 -17.88 -35.97
N SER A 118 26.17 -17.20 -37.08
CA SER A 118 24.80 -16.81 -37.46
C SER A 118 24.08 -17.88 -38.27
N CYS A 119 24.80 -18.58 -39.16
CA CYS A 119 24.17 -19.44 -40.17
C CYS A 119 24.40 -20.95 -39.93
N VAL A 120 25.39 -21.35 -39.12
CA VAL A 120 25.70 -22.77 -38.91
C VAL A 120 24.91 -23.37 -37.74
N ARG A 121 24.50 -24.62 -37.92
CA ARG A 121 23.75 -25.41 -36.92
C ARG A 121 24.54 -25.51 -35.60
N PRO A 122 23.94 -25.20 -34.43
CA PRO A 122 24.66 -25.10 -33.14
C PRO A 122 25.43 -26.36 -32.72
N HIS A 123 24.96 -27.55 -33.09
CA HIS A 123 25.65 -28.80 -32.72
C HIS A 123 26.98 -28.98 -33.48
N LEU A 124 27.07 -28.54 -34.74
CA LEU A 124 28.32 -28.56 -35.51
C LEU A 124 29.30 -27.53 -34.97
N LEU A 125 28.82 -26.34 -34.63
CA LEU A 125 29.64 -25.29 -34.02
C LEU A 125 30.20 -25.74 -32.66
N SER A 126 29.39 -26.44 -31.86
CA SER A 126 29.81 -27.03 -30.59
C SER A 126 30.91 -28.09 -30.79
N ALA A 127 30.76 -28.98 -31.77
CA ALA A 127 31.77 -29.98 -32.10
C ALA A 127 33.08 -29.34 -32.61
N ALA A 128 33.00 -28.32 -33.46
CA ALA A 128 34.15 -27.62 -34.00
C ALA A 128 34.91 -26.81 -32.93
N SER A 129 34.21 -26.31 -31.90
CA SER A 129 34.78 -25.48 -30.83
C SER A 129 35.98 -26.11 -30.12
N VAL A 130 36.04 -27.45 -30.03
CA VAL A 130 37.15 -28.19 -29.42
C VAL A 130 38.48 -27.92 -30.11
N SER A 131 38.48 -27.72 -31.43
CA SER A 131 39.69 -27.42 -32.22
C SER A 131 39.82 -25.93 -32.53
N LEU A 132 38.71 -25.23 -32.71
CA LEU A 132 38.67 -23.82 -33.07
C LEU A 132 39.18 -22.91 -31.95
N ILE A 133 38.75 -23.15 -30.71
CA ILE A 133 39.14 -22.30 -29.57
C ILE A 133 40.66 -22.35 -29.34
N PRO A 134 41.34 -23.52 -29.26
CA PRO A 134 42.79 -23.56 -29.16
C PRO A 134 43.52 -22.78 -30.27
N ALA A 135 43.02 -22.84 -31.51
CA ALA A 135 43.61 -22.13 -32.64
C ALA A 135 43.47 -20.60 -32.49
N LEU A 136 42.27 -20.12 -32.14
CA LEU A 136 42.03 -18.70 -31.83
C LEU A 136 42.91 -18.23 -30.66
N ILE A 137 43.07 -19.05 -29.63
CA ILE A 137 43.92 -18.72 -28.48
C ILE A 137 45.41 -18.71 -28.84
N SER A 138 45.85 -19.57 -29.75
CA SER A 138 47.21 -19.53 -30.29
C SER A 138 47.51 -18.18 -30.97
N CYS A 139 46.54 -17.63 -31.71
CA CYS A 139 46.67 -16.30 -32.30
C CYS A 139 46.89 -15.20 -31.26
N LEU A 140 46.16 -15.24 -30.14
CA LEU A 140 46.26 -14.24 -29.06
C LEU A 140 47.51 -14.41 -28.19
N ASP A 141 47.90 -15.65 -27.85
CA ASP A 141 48.94 -15.92 -26.84
C ASP A 141 50.35 -16.01 -27.45
N THR A 142 50.47 -16.61 -28.65
CA THR A 142 51.78 -17.01 -29.18
C THR A 142 52.14 -16.41 -30.53
N ARG A 143 51.18 -16.26 -31.46
CA ARG A 143 51.50 -15.90 -32.85
C ARG A 143 51.43 -14.40 -33.11
N PHE A 144 50.36 -13.74 -32.67
CA PHE A 144 50.07 -12.34 -33.00
C PHE A 144 49.57 -11.50 -31.80
N PRO A 145 50.19 -11.59 -30.61
CA PRO A 145 49.72 -10.89 -29.41
C PRO A 145 49.66 -9.37 -29.57
N ASP A 146 50.54 -8.80 -30.40
CA ASP A 146 50.70 -7.35 -30.61
C ASP A 146 50.01 -6.83 -31.89
N ASN A 147 49.31 -7.70 -32.64
CA ASN A 147 48.58 -7.27 -33.84
C ASN A 147 47.14 -6.87 -33.48
N PRO A 148 46.79 -5.57 -33.49
CA PRO A 148 45.50 -5.11 -33.00
C PRO A 148 44.31 -5.64 -33.82
N SER A 149 44.49 -5.84 -35.13
CA SER A 149 43.44 -6.39 -35.99
C SER A 149 43.17 -7.85 -35.65
N VAL A 150 44.21 -8.68 -35.52
CA VAL A 150 44.03 -10.09 -35.14
C VAL A 150 43.43 -10.20 -33.74
N VAL A 151 43.91 -9.39 -32.78
CA VAL A 151 43.40 -9.40 -31.41
C VAL A 151 41.92 -9.04 -31.37
N GLN A 152 41.53 -7.94 -32.00
CA GLN A 152 40.14 -7.48 -32.05
C GLN A 152 39.23 -8.54 -32.66
N GLU A 153 39.55 -9.03 -33.86
CA GLU A 153 38.69 -9.97 -34.56
C GLU A 153 38.61 -11.31 -33.83
N THR A 154 39.72 -11.78 -33.25
CA THR A 154 39.73 -13.02 -32.47
C THR A 154 38.87 -12.91 -31.22
N LEU A 155 38.94 -11.79 -30.48
CA LEU A 155 38.08 -11.56 -29.32
C LEU A 155 36.62 -11.44 -29.72
N GLN A 156 36.32 -10.83 -30.87
CA GLN A 156 34.98 -10.76 -31.42
C GLN A 156 34.44 -12.16 -31.76
N SER A 157 35.23 -13.02 -32.41
CA SER A 157 34.87 -14.42 -32.64
C SER A 157 34.57 -15.16 -31.35
N ILE A 158 35.45 -15.02 -30.34
CA ILE A 158 35.27 -15.69 -29.05
C ILE A 158 34.02 -15.20 -28.34
N SER A 159 33.76 -13.89 -28.36
CA SER A 159 32.54 -13.28 -27.78
C SER A 159 31.28 -13.84 -28.44
N HIS A 160 31.25 -13.93 -29.77
CA HIS A 160 30.12 -14.47 -30.52
C HIS A 160 29.94 -15.98 -30.29
N LEU A 161 31.02 -16.77 -30.29
CA LEU A 161 30.98 -18.19 -29.92
C LEU A 161 30.41 -18.40 -28.51
N ALA A 162 30.75 -17.50 -27.57
CA ALA A 162 30.26 -17.58 -26.21
C ALA A 162 28.75 -17.35 -26.07
N VAL A 163 28.15 -16.59 -26.98
CA VAL A 163 26.69 -16.43 -27.07
C VAL A 163 26.03 -17.64 -27.71
N SER A 164 26.59 -18.18 -28.79
CA SER A 164 25.92 -19.21 -29.59
C SER A 164 26.14 -20.65 -29.13
N VAL A 165 27.28 -20.95 -28.53
CA VAL A 165 27.60 -22.29 -27.97
C VAL A 165 28.08 -22.19 -26.52
N PRO A 166 27.25 -21.65 -25.60
CA PRO A 166 27.66 -21.31 -24.25
C PRO A 166 28.17 -22.52 -23.44
N GLU A 167 27.61 -23.73 -23.67
CA GLU A 167 28.07 -24.94 -22.97
C GLU A 167 29.47 -25.39 -23.40
N ALA A 168 29.75 -25.38 -24.71
CA ALA A 168 31.07 -25.72 -25.24
C ALA A 168 32.11 -24.70 -24.75
N MET A 169 31.80 -23.42 -24.86
CA MET A 169 32.64 -22.33 -24.39
C MET A 169 32.89 -22.39 -22.88
N HIS A 170 31.86 -22.69 -22.09
CA HIS A 170 31.99 -22.89 -20.66
C HIS A 170 32.91 -24.09 -20.34
N SER A 171 32.79 -25.21 -21.06
CA SER A 171 33.61 -26.40 -20.82
C SER A 171 35.11 -26.19 -21.09
N LEU A 172 35.43 -25.31 -22.05
CA LEU A 172 36.81 -25.00 -22.49
C LEU A 172 37.39 -23.72 -21.87
N ARG A 173 36.67 -23.07 -20.95
CA ARG A 173 37.07 -21.80 -20.31
C ARG A 173 38.46 -21.77 -19.67
N TYR A 174 38.96 -22.91 -19.22
CA TYR A 174 40.29 -23.02 -18.62
C TYR A 174 41.42 -22.79 -19.62
N LEU A 175 41.14 -22.91 -20.93
CA LEU A 175 42.09 -22.63 -22.01
C LEU A 175 42.06 -21.14 -22.38
N TRP A 176 40.87 -20.62 -22.68
CA TRP A 176 40.75 -19.30 -23.30
C TRP A 176 40.69 -18.14 -22.30
N ALA A 177 40.04 -18.32 -21.15
CA ALA A 177 39.83 -17.21 -20.23
C ALA A 177 41.13 -16.64 -19.63
N PRO A 178 42.15 -17.45 -19.25
CA PRO A 178 43.42 -16.91 -18.75
C PRO A 178 44.17 -16.04 -19.76
N VAL A 179 44.04 -16.32 -21.06
CA VAL A 179 44.70 -15.58 -22.15
C VAL A 179 43.97 -14.26 -22.44
N ILE A 180 42.63 -14.25 -22.34
CA ILE A 180 41.84 -13.03 -22.58
C ILE A 180 41.84 -12.08 -21.38
N PHE A 181 41.97 -12.62 -20.16
CA PHE A 181 41.88 -11.84 -18.92
C PHE A 181 42.78 -10.59 -18.85
N PRO A 182 44.04 -10.58 -19.33
CA PRO A 182 44.89 -9.39 -19.34
C PRO A 182 44.29 -8.20 -20.10
N TYR A 183 43.51 -8.43 -21.15
CA TYR A 183 42.92 -7.37 -21.99
C TYR A 183 41.78 -6.61 -21.30
N VAL A 184 41.21 -7.16 -20.22
CA VAL A 184 40.09 -6.56 -19.46
C VAL A 184 40.47 -5.25 -18.78
N PHE A 185 41.74 -5.07 -18.41
CA PHE A 185 42.16 -3.87 -17.70
C PHE A 185 42.37 -2.68 -18.61
N GLY A 186 42.66 -2.87 -19.90
CA GLY A 186 43.02 -1.78 -20.80
C GLY A 186 44.29 -1.04 -20.34
N ASN A 187 45.21 -0.80 -21.24
CA ASN A 187 46.35 0.11 -21.03
C ASN A 187 46.48 0.97 -22.29
N GLU A 188 47.45 1.89 -22.35
CA GLU A 188 47.63 2.77 -23.52
C GLU A 188 47.75 1.99 -24.85
N SER A 189 48.22 0.73 -24.82
CA SER A 189 48.33 -0.15 -25.99
C SER A 189 47.05 -0.91 -26.36
N VAL A 190 46.05 -1.00 -25.48
CA VAL A 190 44.80 -1.77 -25.70
C VAL A 190 43.65 -0.80 -25.92
N SER A 191 43.03 -0.87 -27.10
CA SER A 191 41.88 -0.01 -27.41
C SER A 191 40.68 -0.32 -26.49
N LYS A 192 39.84 0.69 -26.26
CA LYS A 192 38.60 0.53 -25.49
C LYS A 192 37.70 -0.57 -26.07
N GLN A 193 37.65 -0.69 -27.40
CA GLN A 193 36.89 -1.72 -28.09
C GLN A 193 37.41 -3.14 -27.77
N VAL A 194 38.73 -3.35 -27.77
CA VAL A 194 39.34 -4.63 -27.38
C VAL A 194 39.01 -4.97 -25.92
N GLN A 195 39.05 -3.97 -25.03
CA GLN A 195 38.67 -4.15 -23.64
C GLN A 195 37.19 -4.57 -23.50
N GLU A 196 36.28 -3.90 -24.20
CA GLU A 196 34.85 -4.21 -24.19
C GLU A 196 34.56 -5.62 -24.73
N LEU A 197 35.22 -6.02 -25.81
CA LEU A 197 35.13 -7.38 -26.37
C LEU A 197 35.66 -8.45 -25.40
N ALA A 198 36.79 -8.19 -24.74
CA ALA A 198 37.35 -9.08 -23.73
C ALA A 198 36.40 -9.25 -22.53
N ILE A 199 35.81 -8.15 -22.06
CA ILE A 199 34.79 -8.17 -20.99
C ILE A 199 33.57 -8.97 -21.45
N ALA A 200 33.03 -8.70 -22.63
CA ALA A 200 31.86 -9.39 -23.17
C ALA A 200 32.10 -10.91 -23.26
N ALA A 201 33.24 -11.31 -23.83
CA ALA A 201 33.64 -12.71 -23.92
C ALA A 201 33.72 -13.37 -22.54
N LEU A 202 34.36 -12.73 -21.55
CA LEU A 202 34.52 -13.31 -20.22
C LEU A 202 33.25 -13.29 -19.36
N LYS A 203 32.33 -12.35 -19.59
CA LYS A 203 31.02 -12.32 -18.90
C LYS A 203 30.14 -13.52 -19.26
N SER A 204 30.36 -14.15 -20.41
CA SER A 204 29.69 -15.40 -20.78
C SER A 204 30.00 -16.56 -19.83
N VAL A 205 31.12 -16.49 -19.10
CA VAL A 205 31.51 -17.55 -18.17
C VAL A 205 30.52 -17.58 -17.02
N ARG A 206 29.84 -18.72 -16.86
CA ARG A 206 29.02 -18.98 -15.68
C ARG A 206 29.93 -19.29 -14.48
N PRO A 207 29.65 -18.73 -13.29
CA PRO A 207 30.31 -19.17 -12.07
C PRO A 207 30.12 -20.69 -11.89
N SER A 208 31.18 -21.39 -11.49
CA SER A 208 31.12 -22.85 -11.35
C SER A 208 32.04 -23.34 -10.24
N TYR A 209 31.54 -24.28 -9.45
CA TYR A 209 32.28 -24.97 -8.40
C TYR A 209 32.96 -26.27 -8.88
N SER A 210 32.76 -26.67 -10.13
CA SER A 210 33.27 -27.94 -10.67
C SER A 210 34.80 -28.01 -10.71
N ASP A 211 35.35 -29.19 -11.02
CA ASP A 211 36.79 -29.36 -11.22
C ASP A 211 37.35 -28.44 -12.32
N ILE A 212 36.53 -28.03 -13.28
CA ILE A 212 36.93 -27.04 -14.29
C ILE A 212 37.08 -25.65 -13.63
N GLY A 213 36.17 -25.28 -12.72
CA GLY A 213 36.29 -24.05 -11.92
C GLY A 213 37.53 -24.07 -11.02
N LYS A 214 37.81 -25.22 -10.40
CA LYS A 214 39.03 -25.43 -9.61
C LYS A 214 40.31 -25.32 -10.44
N ARG A 215 40.32 -25.90 -11.65
CA ARG A 215 41.43 -25.78 -12.61
C ARG A 215 41.65 -24.33 -13.04
N LEU A 216 40.57 -23.63 -13.36
CA LEU A 216 40.60 -22.21 -13.71
C LEU A 216 41.11 -21.36 -12.54
N TYR A 217 40.68 -21.60 -11.31
CA TYR A 217 41.19 -20.94 -10.12
C TYR A 217 42.68 -21.19 -9.89
N LYS A 218 43.10 -22.46 -9.97
CA LYS A 218 44.51 -22.87 -9.86
C LYS A 218 45.39 -22.40 -11.03
N SER A 219 44.79 -21.93 -12.11
CA SER A 219 45.52 -21.34 -13.22
C SER A 219 46.16 -20.01 -12.82
N LYS A 220 46.84 -19.36 -13.77
CA LYS A 220 47.40 -18.02 -13.59
C LYS A 220 46.36 -16.96 -13.16
N ILE A 221 45.05 -17.22 -13.31
CA ILE A 221 43.99 -16.25 -12.99
C ILE A 221 44.02 -15.78 -11.54
N GLN A 222 44.16 -16.64 -10.53
CA GLN A 222 44.21 -16.15 -9.14
C GLN A 222 45.40 -15.21 -8.91
N ILE A 223 46.56 -15.55 -9.47
CA ILE A 223 47.77 -14.76 -9.36
C ILE A 223 47.59 -13.41 -10.08
N LEU A 224 47.05 -13.43 -11.30
CA LEU A 224 46.76 -12.22 -12.07
C LEU A 224 45.73 -11.33 -11.36
N ALA A 225 44.65 -11.93 -10.85
CA ALA A 225 43.62 -11.22 -10.10
C ALA A 225 44.19 -10.57 -8.84
N LYS A 226 45.03 -11.28 -8.07
CA LYS A 226 45.71 -10.72 -6.89
C LYS A 226 46.64 -9.57 -7.25
N ARG A 227 47.38 -9.67 -8.37
CA ARG A 227 48.28 -8.59 -8.85
C ARG A 227 47.52 -7.35 -9.31
N ARG A 228 46.40 -7.54 -10.01
CA ARG A 228 45.59 -6.45 -10.59
C ARG A 228 44.57 -5.85 -9.61
N LEU A 229 44.40 -6.43 -8.43
CA LEU A 229 43.45 -5.94 -7.44
C LEU A 229 43.74 -4.50 -6.98
N GLY A 230 45.03 -4.16 -6.79
CA GLY A 230 45.44 -2.82 -6.40
C GLY A 230 45.12 -1.78 -7.47
N GLU A 231 45.37 -2.12 -8.73
CA GLU A 231 45.01 -1.28 -9.89
C GLU A 231 43.50 -1.08 -9.95
N MET A 232 42.70 -2.14 -9.81
CA MET A 232 41.23 -2.03 -9.79
C MET A 232 40.73 -1.13 -8.65
N GLN A 233 41.34 -1.21 -7.46
CA GLN A 233 41.00 -0.35 -6.33
C GLN A 233 41.34 1.13 -6.60
N GLN A 234 42.47 1.39 -7.24
CA GLN A 234 42.87 2.74 -7.62
C GLN A 234 41.91 3.33 -8.66
N ARG A 235 41.61 2.59 -9.73
CA ARG A 235 40.67 3.01 -10.77
C ARG A 235 39.24 3.15 -10.24
N ALA A 236 38.84 2.32 -9.28
CA ALA A 236 37.55 2.47 -8.60
C ALA A 236 37.44 3.78 -7.81
N ALA A 237 38.56 4.34 -7.34
CA ALA A 237 38.58 5.60 -6.62
C ALA A 237 38.53 6.82 -7.56
N ASP A 238 38.88 6.67 -8.83
CA ASP A 238 38.72 7.70 -9.85
C ASP A 238 37.31 7.66 -10.44
N VAL A 239 36.57 8.77 -10.33
CA VAL A 239 35.21 8.91 -10.85
C VAL A 239 35.14 8.61 -12.35
N LYS A 240 36.16 8.98 -13.14
CA LYS A 240 36.16 8.82 -14.61
C LYS A 240 36.36 7.37 -15.04
N GLU A 241 37.10 6.59 -14.25
CA GLU A 241 37.43 5.20 -14.59
C GLU A 241 36.51 4.19 -13.90
N ALA A 242 35.84 4.60 -12.82
CA ALA A 242 34.96 3.76 -12.02
C ALA A 242 33.79 3.13 -12.80
N GLU A 243 33.39 3.68 -13.95
CA GLU A 243 32.28 3.15 -14.76
C GLU A 243 32.57 1.73 -15.28
N SER A 244 33.81 1.45 -15.67
CA SER A 244 34.22 0.14 -16.20
C SER A 244 34.43 -0.92 -15.10
N ILE A 245 34.67 -0.47 -13.86
CA ILE A 245 35.13 -1.32 -12.76
C ILE A 245 34.11 -2.39 -12.34
N PRO A 246 32.79 -2.11 -12.24
CA PRO A 246 31.81 -3.15 -11.94
C PRO A 246 31.87 -4.31 -12.94
N ALA A 247 32.01 -4.02 -14.24
CA ALA A 247 32.09 -5.04 -15.28
C ALA A 247 33.37 -5.89 -15.16
N ILE A 248 34.51 -5.27 -14.84
CA ILE A 248 35.78 -5.97 -14.58
C ILE A 248 35.65 -6.84 -13.32
N TRP A 249 35.06 -6.30 -12.28
CA TRP A 249 34.84 -6.99 -11.01
C TRP A 249 33.90 -8.20 -11.17
N GLU A 250 32.84 -8.06 -11.97
CA GLU A 250 31.96 -9.16 -12.36
C GLU A 250 32.73 -10.30 -13.04
N VAL A 251 33.63 -9.98 -13.98
CA VAL A 251 34.48 -10.95 -14.66
C VAL A 251 35.36 -11.72 -13.65
N PHE A 252 35.93 -11.04 -12.65
CA PHE A 252 36.70 -11.72 -11.60
C PHE A 252 35.85 -12.75 -10.86
N ILE A 253 34.64 -12.39 -10.48
CA ILE A 253 33.73 -13.28 -9.75
C ILE A 253 33.32 -14.47 -10.61
N ARG A 254 33.02 -14.25 -11.90
CA ARG A 254 32.66 -15.33 -12.82
C ARG A 254 33.77 -16.35 -13.01
N LEU A 255 35.01 -15.88 -13.16
CA LEU A 255 36.18 -16.73 -13.37
C LEU A 255 36.61 -17.46 -12.10
N LEU A 256 36.59 -16.78 -10.95
CA LEU A 256 36.99 -17.39 -9.68
C LEU A 256 35.86 -18.23 -9.06
N GLY A 257 34.61 -17.93 -9.40
CA GLY A 257 33.43 -18.54 -8.81
C GLY A 257 33.46 -18.46 -7.29
N VAL A 258 33.07 -19.55 -6.64
CA VAL A 258 33.05 -19.63 -5.18
C VAL A 258 34.44 -19.64 -4.53
N TYR A 259 35.49 -19.90 -5.30
CA TYR A 259 36.86 -19.91 -4.79
C TYR A 259 37.39 -18.49 -4.45
N VAL A 260 36.66 -17.44 -4.84
CA VAL A 260 36.90 -16.06 -4.36
C VAL A 260 36.83 -15.96 -2.83
N PHE A 261 36.01 -16.80 -2.19
CA PHE A 261 35.81 -16.83 -0.74
C PHE A 261 36.81 -17.72 0.01
N ALA A 262 37.65 -18.48 -0.70
CA ALA A 262 38.64 -19.36 -0.06
C ALA A 262 39.73 -18.58 0.68
N ASP A 263 39.97 -17.33 0.29
CA ASP A 263 40.93 -16.42 0.92
C ASP A 263 40.17 -15.19 1.45
N THR A 264 39.95 -15.16 2.76
CA THR A 264 39.16 -14.10 3.43
C THR A 264 39.80 -12.73 3.27
N GLY A 265 41.13 -12.65 3.24
CA GLY A 265 41.86 -11.40 3.03
C GLY A 265 41.71 -10.89 1.60
N PHE A 266 41.74 -11.79 0.61
CA PHE A 266 41.48 -11.44 -0.79
C PHE A 266 40.03 -10.98 -0.99
N TRP A 267 39.05 -11.71 -0.45
CA TRP A 267 37.64 -11.31 -0.52
C TRP A 267 37.40 -9.96 0.16
N ALA A 268 37.97 -9.71 1.35
CA ALA A 268 37.81 -8.43 2.04
C ALA A 268 38.27 -7.24 1.18
N LYS A 269 39.38 -7.40 0.44
CA LYS A 269 39.87 -6.39 -0.50
C LYS A 269 38.98 -6.25 -1.75
N MET A 270 38.49 -7.36 -2.31
CA MET A 270 37.52 -7.37 -3.41
C MET A 270 36.20 -6.70 -3.01
N ALA A 271 35.72 -6.97 -1.80
CA ALA A 271 34.52 -6.39 -1.23
C ALA A 271 34.70 -4.92 -0.82
N LEU A 272 35.91 -4.36 -0.87
CA LEU A 272 36.08 -2.92 -0.68
C LEU A 272 35.75 -2.15 -1.97
N ILE A 273 35.93 -2.76 -3.14
CA ILE A 273 35.79 -2.11 -4.44
C ILE A 273 34.36 -1.64 -4.67
N TRP A 274 33.36 -2.49 -4.43
CA TRP A 274 31.96 -2.08 -4.56
C TRP A 274 31.64 -0.90 -3.64
N LYS A 275 32.14 -0.90 -2.39
CA LYS A 275 31.94 0.23 -1.46
C LYS A 275 32.57 1.51 -2.00
N THR A 276 33.74 1.43 -2.60
CA THR A 276 34.41 2.59 -3.23
C THR A 276 33.58 3.09 -4.42
N CYS A 277 33.14 2.21 -5.32
CA CYS A 277 32.31 2.58 -6.47
C CYS A 277 30.99 3.24 -6.06
N LEU A 278 30.34 2.76 -4.99
CA LEU A 278 29.10 3.35 -4.48
C LEU A 278 29.27 4.74 -3.88
N ARG A 279 30.49 5.16 -3.47
CA ARG A 279 30.72 6.50 -2.91
C ARG A 279 30.59 7.61 -3.94
N HIS A 280 30.70 7.29 -5.23
CA HIS A 280 30.58 8.27 -6.31
C HIS A 280 29.16 8.81 -6.50
N ASN A 281 28.15 8.18 -5.89
CA ASN A 281 26.73 8.55 -5.98
C ASN A 281 26.20 8.65 -7.42
N GLN A 282 26.83 7.95 -8.37
CA GLN A 282 26.35 7.85 -9.75
C GLN A 282 25.44 6.62 -9.90
N SER A 283 24.23 6.85 -10.43
CA SER A 283 23.21 5.80 -10.58
C SER A 283 23.69 4.63 -11.41
N GLN A 284 24.34 4.90 -12.55
CA GLN A 284 24.80 3.87 -13.48
C GLN A 284 25.85 2.95 -12.86
N ILE A 285 26.86 3.53 -12.20
CA ILE A 285 27.90 2.76 -11.48
C ILE A 285 27.27 1.92 -10.37
N SER A 286 26.34 2.50 -9.61
CA SER A 286 25.70 1.80 -8.49
C SER A 286 24.84 0.64 -8.95
N ILE A 287 24.07 0.82 -10.04
CA ILE A 287 23.28 -0.24 -10.66
C ILE A 287 24.20 -1.35 -11.19
N ALA A 288 25.26 -0.99 -11.92
CA ALA A 288 26.22 -1.97 -12.44
C ALA A 288 26.93 -2.74 -11.31
N CYS A 289 27.21 -2.09 -10.17
CA CYS A 289 27.73 -2.76 -8.97
C CYS A 289 26.73 -3.80 -8.43
N LEU A 290 25.44 -3.45 -8.38
CA LEU A 290 24.38 -4.35 -7.91
C LEU A 290 24.17 -5.53 -8.87
N ASP A 291 24.18 -5.29 -10.19
CA ASP A 291 24.15 -6.35 -11.20
C ASP A 291 25.32 -7.32 -11.02
N SER A 292 26.52 -6.78 -10.81
CA SER A 292 27.71 -7.59 -10.54
C SER A 292 27.59 -8.34 -9.20
N TRP A 293 26.90 -7.76 -8.22
CA TRP A 293 26.66 -8.40 -6.93
C TRP A 293 25.68 -9.58 -7.04
N MET A 294 24.69 -9.52 -7.94
CA MET A 294 23.84 -10.66 -8.25
C MET A 294 24.67 -11.86 -8.73
N VAL A 295 25.75 -11.61 -9.49
CA VAL A 295 26.68 -12.67 -9.91
C VAL A 295 27.47 -13.26 -8.74
N VAL A 296 27.79 -12.48 -7.70
CA VAL A 296 28.35 -13.01 -6.44
C VAL A 296 27.36 -13.97 -5.78
N ILE A 297 26.09 -13.57 -5.71
CA ILE A 297 25.03 -14.41 -5.15
C ILE A 297 24.92 -15.71 -5.96
N ASP A 298 24.91 -15.65 -7.29
CA ASP A 298 24.88 -16.83 -8.17
C ASP A 298 26.12 -17.74 -8.00
N ALA A 299 27.30 -17.14 -7.82
CA ALA A 299 28.52 -17.88 -7.58
C ALA A 299 28.46 -18.66 -6.25
N VAL A 300 27.93 -18.06 -5.18
CA VAL A 300 27.68 -18.74 -3.91
C VAL A 300 26.60 -19.81 -4.06
N ALA A 301 25.53 -19.50 -4.80
CA ALA A 301 24.41 -20.40 -5.05
C ALA A 301 24.83 -21.70 -5.72
N SER A 302 25.89 -21.64 -6.53
CA SER A 302 26.44 -22.83 -7.18
C SER A 302 26.95 -23.86 -6.16
N HIS A 303 27.27 -23.51 -4.91
CA HIS A 303 27.91 -24.41 -3.96
C HIS A 303 27.10 -24.59 -2.66
N PRO A 304 26.48 -25.77 -2.42
CA PRO A 304 25.56 -26.01 -1.30
C PRO A 304 26.11 -25.67 0.08
N LYS A 305 27.38 -26.03 0.38
CA LYS A 305 27.99 -25.75 1.71
C LYS A 305 28.02 -24.27 2.09
N TYR A 306 28.13 -23.37 1.11
CA TYR A 306 28.22 -21.94 1.37
C TYR A 306 26.84 -21.31 1.55
N LEU A 307 25.81 -21.87 0.92
CA LEU A 307 24.43 -21.43 1.08
C LEU A 307 23.88 -21.64 2.50
N HIS A 308 24.36 -22.67 3.21
CA HIS A 308 24.01 -22.92 4.61
C HIS A 308 24.76 -22.01 5.60
N SER A 309 25.71 -21.17 5.13
CA SER A 309 26.47 -20.29 6.01
C SER A 309 25.70 -19.00 6.28
N VAL A 310 25.16 -18.87 7.50
CA VAL A 310 24.52 -17.63 8.00
C VAL A 310 25.43 -16.41 7.82
N GLN A 311 26.73 -16.55 8.11
CA GLN A 311 27.69 -15.45 7.98
C GLN A 311 27.84 -14.98 6.53
N LEU A 312 27.85 -15.91 5.58
CA LEU A 312 27.96 -15.57 4.17
C LEU A 312 26.66 -14.94 3.66
N THR A 313 25.51 -15.45 4.07
CA THR A 313 24.19 -14.84 3.77
C THR A 313 24.10 -13.40 4.26
N LEU A 314 24.52 -13.12 5.49
CA LEU A 314 24.59 -11.77 6.02
C LEU A 314 25.52 -10.88 5.20
N LEU A 315 26.63 -11.44 4.73
CA LEU A 315 27.60 -10.74 3.90
C LEU A 315 27.05 -10.44 2.50
N LEU A 316 26.29 -11.35 1.90
CA LEU A 316 25.61 -11.14 0.61
C LEU A 316 24.53 -10.06 0.70
N ALA A 317 23.90 -9.87 1.86
CA ALA A 317 22.91 -8.82 2.09
C ALA A 317 23.53 -7.42 2.33
N ASN A 318 24.87 -7.31 2.45
CA ASN A 318 25.52 -6.05 2.84
C ASN A 318 25.25 -4.86 1.89
N PRO A 319 25.30 -5.00 0.55
CA PRO A 319 25.02 -3.86 -0.32
C PRO A 319 23.60 -3.36 -0.19
N VAL A 320 22.63 -4.28 -0.04
CA VAL A 320 21.23 -3.95 0.19
C VAL A 320 21.10 -3.17 1.49
N LYS A 321 21.68 -3.66 2.59
CA LYS A 321 21.69 -2.96 3.88
C LYS A 321 22.30 -1.57 3.77
N TYR A 322 23.44 -1.46 3.10
CA TYR A 322 24.14 -0.19 2.93
C TYR A 322 23.27 0.83 2.19
N LEU A 323 22.69 0.46 1.04
CA LEU A 323 21.92 1.35 0.18
C LEU A 323 20.55 1.73 0.74
N LEU A 324 19.97 0.89 1.59
CA LEU A 324 18.68 1.17 2.26
C LEU A 324 18.84 1.91 3.58
N THR A 325 20.06 2.10 4.10
CA THR A 325 20.23 2.88 5.33
C THR A 325 20.02 4.37 5.09
N ASP A 326 19.40 5.04 6.05
CA ASP A 326 19.04 6.47 5.96
C ASP A 326 20.25 7.41 5.84
N ARG A 327 21.45 6.92 6.19
CA ARG A 327 22.74 7.61 5.95
C ARG A 327 23.05 7.83 4.47
N CYS A 328 22.29 7.19 3.58
CA CYS A 328 22.40 7.24 2.14
C CYS A 328 21.19 7.94 1.49
N SER A 329 20.58 8.92 2.17
CA SER A 329 19.39 9.66 1.70
C SER A 329 19.56 10.33 0.33
N ASN A 330 20.80 10.65 -0.08
CA ASN A 330 21.11 11.21 -1.40
C ASN A 330 21.16 10.16 -2.53
N ILE A 331 20.93 8.87 -2.24
CA ILE A 331 20.96 7.83 -3.26
C ILE A 331 19.68 7.86 -4.10
N PRO A 332 19.80 7.91 -5.44
CA PRO A 332 18.66 7.90 -6.36
C PRO A 332 17.71 6.73 -6.11
N LEU A 333 16.40 6.98 -6.23
CA LEU A 333 15.36 5.96 -6.02
C LEU A 333 15.59 4.73 -6.92
N SER A 334 16.03 4.91 -8.16
CA SER A 334 16.33 3.79 -9.08
C SER A 334 17.39 2.83 -8.53
N VAL A 335 18.42 3.34 -7.84
CA VAL A 335 19.46 2.52 -7.19
C VAL A 335 18.89 1.79 -5.97
N ARG A 336 18.07 2.46 -5.16
CA ARG A 336 17.41 1.84 -4.01
C ARG A 336 16.44 0.73 -4.44
N MET A 337 15.66 0.95 -5.49
CA MET A 337 14.80 -0.08 -6.10
C MET A 337 15.63 -1.25 -6.62
N LYS A 338 16.72 -1.00 -7.34
CA LYS A 338 17.63 -2.06 -7.80
C LYS A 338 18.24 -2.87 -6.65
N SER A 339 18.49 -2.24 -5.49
CA SER A 339 18.97 -2.93 -4.30
C SER A 339 17.91 -3.89 -3.72
N ILE A 340 16.63 -3.52 -3.81
CA ILE A 340 15.51 -4.39 -3.46
C ILE A 340 15.43 -5.56 -4.46
N ASP A 341 15.61 -5.33 -5.76
CA ASP A 341 15.65 -6.42 -6.76
C ASP A 341 16.77 -7.42 -6.44
N THR A 342 17.94 -6.90 -6.04
CA THR A 342 19.09 -7.70 -5.64
C THR A 342 18.79 -8.53 -4.38
N TRP A 343 18.07 -7.96 -3.42
CA TRP A 343 17.59 -8.67 -2.24
C TRP A 343 16.58 -9.77 -2.60
N MET A 344 15.62 -9.47 -3.48
CA MET A 344 14.64 -10.46 -3.95
C MET A 344 15.31 -11.64 -4.66
N HIS A 345 16.36 -11.37 -5.45
CA HIS A 345 17.20 -12.41 -6.06
C HIS A 345 17.90 -13.28 -5.01
N LEU A 346 18.48 -12.66 -3.98
CA LEU A 346 19.08 -13.39 -2.85
C LEU A 346 18.05 -14.32 -2.18
N LEU A 347 16.86 -13.82 -1.90
CA LEU A 347 15.80 -14.60 -1.26
C LEU A 347 15.35 -15.80 -2.12
N LYS A 348 15.23 -15.60 -3.44
CA LYS A 348 14.89 -16.69 -4.38
C LYS A 348 15.89 -17.83 -4.34
N ILE A 349 17.17 -17.52 -4.15
CA ILE A 349 18.23 -18.51 -4.02
C ILE A 349 18.21 -19.16 -2.64
N LEU A 350 18.00 -18.40 -1.57
CA LEU A 350 18.09 -18.94 -0.21
C LEU A 350 16.86 -19.75 0.23
N LYS A 351 15.68 -19.54 -0.38
CA LYS A 351 14.40 -20.15 0.06
C LYS A 351 14.44 -21.68 0.25
N HIS A 352 15.22 -22.38 -0.57
CA HIS A 352 15.35 -23.84 -0.56
C HIS A 352 16.57 -24.33 0.22
N ASN A 353 17.43 -23.41 0.67
CA ASN A 353 18.75 -23.72 1.18
C ASN A 353 18.95 -23.36 2.65
N LEU A 354 18.10 -22.50 3.24
CA LEU A 354 18.16 -22.20 4.67
C LEU A 354 16.85 -22.59 5.37
N PRO A 355 16.91 -23.01 6.64
CA PRO A 355 15.71 -23.11 7.47
C PRO A 355 14.97 -21.77 7.46
N LYS A 356 13.63 -21.78 7.32
CA LYS A 356 12.83 -20.56 7.20
C LYS A 356 13.02 -19.60 8.38
N THR A 357 13.22 -20.14 9.59
CA THR A 357 13.54 -19.38 10.82
C THR A 357 14.85 -18.59 10.69
N GLU A 358 15.92 -19.23 10.24
CA GLU A 358 17.22 -18.57 10.02
C GLU A 358 17.16 -17.59 8.85
N LEU A 359 16.50 -17.98 7.75
CA LEU A 359 16.29 -17.13 6.60
C LEU A 359 15.56 -15.83 6.98
N PHE A 360 14.54 -15.94 7.82
CA PHE A 360 13.82 -14.77 8.32
C PHE A 360 14.71 -13.87 9.17
N ALA A 361 15.43 -14.44 10.14
CA ALA A 361 16.29 -13.68 11.03
C ALA A 361 17.45 -12.98 10.30
N THR A 362 17.98 -13.60 9.25
CA THR A 362 19.23 -13.18 8.61
C THR A 362 19.03 -12.34 7.35
N ALA A 363 18.01 -12.66 6.53
CA ALA A 363 17.78 -12.03 5.23
C ALA A 363 16.52 -11.18 5.17
N TYR A 364 15.43 -11.56 5.85
CA TYR A 364 14.18 -10.80 5.80
C TYR A 364 14.13 -9.68 6.82
N ARG A 365 14.18 -10.03 8.10
CA ARG A 365 13.97 -9.09 9.22
C ARG A 365 14.85 -7.84 9.12
N PRO A 366 16.18 -7.95 8.88
CA PRO A 366 17.03 -6.75 8.83
C PRO A 366 16.70 -5.83 7.66
N ILE A 367 16.28 -6.37 6.52
CA ILE A 367 15.96 -5.58 5.31
C ILE A 367 14.57 -4.97 5.43
N LEU A 368 13.57 -5.73 5.88
CA LEU A 368 12.24 -5.21 6.16
C LEU A 368 12.29 -4.04 7.16
N SER A 369 13.08 -4.15 8.24
CA SER A 369 13.29 -3.03 9.15
C SER A 369 13.79 -1.76 8.45
N LEU A 370 14.73 -1.89 7.50
CA LEU A 370 15.26 -0.75 6.76
C LEU A 370 14.24 -0.18 5.78
N LEU A 371 13.47 -1.03 5.10
CA LEU A 371 12.42 -0.59 4.18
C LEU A 371 11.35 0.23 4.90
N PHE A 372 10.89 -0.24 6.08
CA PHE A 372 9.90 0.47 6.90
C PHE A 372 10.45 1.74 7.59
N GLN A 373 11.77 1.90 7.64
CA GLN A 373 12.43 3.13 8.09
C GLN A 373 12.61 4.16 6.98
N SER A 374 12.32 3.80 5.72
CA SER A 374 12.47 4.70 4.58
C SER A 374 11.46 5.84 4.61
N ASN A 375 11.91 7.05 4.26
CA ASN A 375 11.03 8.19 4.04
C ASN A 375 10.42 8.21 2.61
N ASP A 376 10.90 7.35 1.73
CA ASP A 376 10.48 7.29 0.32
C ASP A 376 9.23 6.42 0.15
N ALA A 377 8.15 7.03 -0.36
CA ALA A 377 6.86 6.37 -0.52
C ALA A 377 6.93 5.13 -1.43
N ALA A 378 7.75 5.14 -2.48
CA ALA A 378 7.87 3.98 -3.38
C ALA A 378 8.50 2.78 -2.67
N ILE A 379 9.50 3.03 -1.81
CA ILE A 379 10.15 1.99 -1.00
C ILE A 379 9.17 1.43 0.05
N LEU A 380 8.36 2.29 0.66
CA LEU A 380 7.35 1.87 1.63
C LEU A 380 6.23 1.06 1.00
N ILE A 381 5.75 1.45 -0.18
CA ILE A 381 4.78 0.66 -0.95
C ILE A 381 5.32 -0.75 -1.17
N VAL A 382 6.59 -0.90 -1.58
CA VAL A 382 7.22 -2.21 -1.71
C VAL A 382 7.28 -2.94 -0.37
N ALA A 383 7.63 -2.25 0.71
CA ALA A 383 7.69 -2.84 2.05
C ALA A 383 6.32 -3.40 2.49
N TYR A 384 5.25 -2.64 2.29
CA TYR A 384 3.88 -3.06 2.60
C TYR A 384 3.43 -4.20 1.70
N ASN A 385 3.67 -4.15 0.39
CA ASN A 385 3.33 -5.23 -0.53
C ASN A 385 4.04 -6.55 -0.17
N VAL A 386 5.31 -6.48 0.21
CA VAL A 386 6.06 -7.65 0.68
C VAL A 386 5.46 -8.19 1.99
N LEU A 387 5.12 -7.31 2.93
CA LEU A 387 4.49 -7.70 4.19
C LEU A 387 3.11 -8.34 3.97
N GLY A 388 2.26 -7.71 3.16
CA GLY A 388 0.93 -8.20 2.80
C GLY A 388 0.99 -9.55 2.12
N PHE A 389 1.92 -9.75 1.19
CA PHE A 389 2.12 -11.05 0.55
C PHE A 389 2.44 -12.17 1.55
N PHE A 390 3.33 -11.92 2.52
CA PHE A 390 3.66 -12.94 3.53
C PHE A 390 2.53 -13.25 4.50
N LEU A 391 1.57 -12.34 4.68
CA LEU A 391 0.47 -12.48 5.63
C LEU A 391 -0.83 -12.98 4.97
N GLY A 392 -1.12 -12.56 3.74
CA GLY A 392 -2.42 -12.77 3.08
C GLY A 392 -2.39 -13.62 1.81
N GLY A 393 -1.21 -13.92 1.24
CA GLY A 393 -1.10 -14.49 -0.11
C GLY A 393 -1.10 -13.40 -1.20
N PRO A 394 -1.16 -13.75 -2.49
CA PRO A 394 -1.15 -12.79 -3.59
C PRO A 394 -2.36 -11.86 -3.50
N VAL A 395 -2.09 -10.57 -3.35
CA VAL A 395 -3.12 -9.52 -3.39
C VAL A 395 -3.60 -9.33 -4.83
N ASP A 396 -4.91 -9.20 -5.04
CA ASP A 396 -5.52 -9.00 -6.35
C ASP A 396 -4.92 -7.77 -7.05
N GLN A 397 -4.26 -8.04 -8.17
CA GLN A 397 -3.40 -7.11 -8.89
C GLN A 397 -4.24 -6.02 -9.59
N SER A 398 -4.38 -4.84 -8.98
CA SER A 398 -4.99 -3.68 -9.68
C SER A 398 -4.12 -2.42 -9.76
N LEU A 399 -2.99 -2.33 -9.04
CA LEU A 399 -2.11 -1.15 -9.10
C LEU A 399 -0.63 -1.55 -9.11
N ASN A 400 0.00 -1.54 -10.30
CA ASN A 400 1.45 -1.44 -10.56
C ASN A 400 2.44 -2.39 -9.82
N ALA A 401 1.99 -3.36 -9.04
CA ALA A 401 2.83 -4.27 -8.24
C ALA A 401 3.23 -5.57 -8.97
N SER A 402 3.24 -5.57 -10.31
CA SER A 402 3.51 -6.78 -11.11
C SER A 402 4.87 -7.39 -10.79
N PHE A 403 5.89 -6.56 -10.58
CA PHE A 403 7.25 -7.01 -10.31
C PHE A 403 7.38 -7.70 -8.94
N THR A 404 6.90 -7.09 -7.86
CA THR A 404 6.98 -7.65 -6.51
C THR A 404 6.10 -8.88 -6.35
N SER A 405 4.87 -8.88 -6.86
CA SER A 405 3.94 -10.01 -6.74
C SER A 405 4.45 -11.25 -7.49
N GLN A 406 4.97 -11.08 -8.72
CA GLN A 406 5.54 -12.19 -9.49
C GLN A 406 6.83 -12.73 -8.85
N ALA A 407 7.68 -11.85 -8.31
CA ALA A 407 8.90 -12.28 -7.63
C ALA A 407 8.58 -13.01 -6.30
N LEU A 408 7.64 -12.49 -5.50
CA LEU A 408 7.28 -13.05 -4.20
C LEU A 408 6.55 -14.40 -4.31
N SER A 409 5.66 -14.56 -5.29
CA SER A 409 4.99 -15.84 -5.56
C SER A 409 5.97 -16.96 -5.93
N GLN A 410 7.13 -16.62 -6.49
CA GLN A 410 8.20 -17.59 -6.71
C GLN A 410 9.00 -17.91 -5.45
N ILE A 411 8.89 -17.14 -4.36
CA ILE A 411 9.81 -17.24 -3.20
C ILE A 411 9.14 -17.88 -1.98
N ALA A 412 7.84 -17.65 -1.77
CA ALA A 412 7.21 -17.99 -0.50
C ALA A 412 6.20 -19.16 -0.60
N ASP A 413 6.33 -20.09 0.33
CA ASP A 413 5.25 -21.00 0.72
C ASP A 413 4.37 -20.27 1.75
N GLU A 414 3.20 -19.84 1.31
CA GLU A 414 2.34 -18.89 2.02
C GLU A 414 1.97 -19.34 3.43
N ALA A 415 1.71 -20.64 3.65
CA ALA A 415 1.21 -21.11 4.94
C ALA A 415 2.28 -21.08 6.03
N GLU A 416 3.51 -21.46 5.69
CA GLU A 416 4.61 -21.51 6.66
C GLU A 416 5.18 -20.11 6.94
N TRP A 417 5.23 -19.23 5.94
CA TRP A 417 5.61 -17.82 6.14
C TRP A 417 4.61 -17.08 7.03
N ARG A 418 3.31 -17.31 6.83
CA ARG A 418 2.26 -16.80 7.73
C ARG A 418 2.52 -17.24 9.18
N ARG A 419 2.79 -18.53 9.41
CA ARG A 419 3.11 -19.05 10.74
C ARG A 419 4.33 -18.37 11.34
N LEU A 420 5.42 -18.26 10.58
CA LEU A 420 6.67 -17.67 11.06
C LEU A 420 6.53 -16.17 11.40
N MET A 421 5.77 -15.44 10.58
CA MET A 421 5.44 -14.05 10.81
C MET A 421 4.63 -13.89 12.10
N ILE A 422 3.60 -14.73 12.28
CA ILE A 422 2.81 -14.75 13.51
C ILE A 422 3.70 -15.06 14.71
N GLU A 423 4.60 -16.05 14.64
CA GLU A 423 5.55 -16.37 15.72
C GLU A 423 6.41 -15.16 16.11
N ASN A 424 6.81 -14.35 15.12
CA ASN A 424 7.57 -13.11 15.29
C ASN A 424 6.67 -11.86 15.49
N PHE A 425 5.53 -12.03 16.14
CA PHE A 425 4.54 -10.98 16.38
C PHE A 425 5.09 -9.62 16.86
N PRO A 426 6.01 -9.52 17.84
CA PRO A 426 6.55 -8.24 18.27
C PRO A 426 7.25 -7.45 17.14
N PHE A 427 7.81 -8.16 16.17
CA PHE A 427 8.40 -7.54 14.99
C PHE A 427 7.33 -6.92 14.08
N ILE A 428 6.24 -7.64 13.80
CA ILE A 428 5.10 -7.12 13.01
C ILE A 428 4.53 -5.86 13.66
N VAL A 429 4.29 -5.90 14.97
CA VAL A 429 3.81 -4.75 15.74
C VAL A 429 4.73 -3.55 15.54
N SER A 430 6.06 -3.75 15.63
CA SER A 430 7.03 -2.67 15.43
C SER A 430 7.00 -2.05 14.02
N LEU A 431 6.70 -2.84 12.98
CA LEU A 431 6.59 -2.33 11.60
C LEU A 431 5.39 -1.41 11.44
N PHE A 432 4.21 -1.82 11.94
CA PHE A 432 3.01 -0.97 11.86
C PHE A 432 3.07 0.23 12.81
N GLN A 433 3.70 0.09 13.99
CA GLN A 433 3.99 1.23 14.87
C GLN A 433 4.88 2.27 14.17
N ALA A 434 5.86 1.83 13.36
CA ALA A 434 6.68 2.75 12.58
C ALA A 434 5.84 3.51 11.54
N ALA A 435 4.92 2.84 10.84
CA ALA A 435 4.00 3.48 9.90
C ALA A 435 3.11 4.54 10.57
N VAL A 436 2.52 4.23 11.73
CA VAL A 436 1.72 5.16 12.53
C VAL A 436 2.57 6.34 13.03
N ALA A 437 3.78 6.07 13.53
CA ALA A 437 4.68 7.11 14.00
C ALA A 437 5.07 8.08 12.89
N ARG A 438 5.22 7.60 11.65
CA ARG A 438 5.55 8.42 10.47
C ARG A 438 4.45 9.43 10.15
N ASP A 439 3.19 8.99 10.16
CA ASP A 439 2.03 9.85 9.95
C ASP A 439 1.90 10.88 11.10
N CYS A 440 2.25 10.47 12.33
CA CYS A 440 2.32 11.39 13.47
C CYS A 440 3.38 12.49 13.37
N LEU A 441 4.42 12.28 12.57
CA LEU A 441 5.42 13.30 12.29
C LEU A 441 4.99 14.26 11.17
N GLY A 442 3.77 14.11 10.64
CA GLY A 442 3.23 14.95 9.57
C GLY A 442 3.83 14.65 8.18
N ILE A 443 4.47 13.48 8.02
CA ILE A 443 4.98 13.04 6.73
C ILE A 443 3.79 12.61 5.87
N VAL A 444 3.55 13.32 4.78
CA VAL A 444 2.39 13.11 3.91
C VAL A 444 2.45 11.72 3.28
N THR A 445 1.49 10.87 3.65
CA THR A 445 1.25 9.57 3.03
C THR A 445 0.52 9.76 1.70
N THR A 446 1.03 9.18 0.62
CA THR A 446 0.35 9.19 -0.68
C THR A 446 -0.82 8.21 -0.67
N ASP A 447 -1.81 8.39 -1.55
CA ASP A 447 -2.95 7.47 -1.63
C ASP A 447 -2.52 6.04 -2.02
N ALA A 448 -1.51 5.92 -2.89
CA ALA A 448 -0.93 4.62 -3.25
C ALA A 448 -0.25 3.93 -2.06
N GLU A 449 0.43 4.71 -1.20
CA GLU A 449 1.03 4.18 0.02
C GLU A 449 -0.04 3.73 1.02
N ARG A 450 -1.11 4.52 1.17
CA ARG A 450 -2.25 4.16 2.04
C ARG A 450 -2.91 2.87 1.58
N GLY A 451 -3.16 2.72 0.28
CA GLY A 451 -3.72 1.48 -0.28
C GLY A 451 -2.85 0.27 0.03
N ALA A 452 -1.54 0.35 -0.22
CA ALA A 452 -0.61 -0.74 0.08
C ALA A 452 -0.54 -1.06 1.58
N LEU A 453 -0.57 -0.05 2.44
CA LEU A 453 -0.61 -0.22 3.90
C LEU A 453 -1.91 -0.89 4.37
N GLU A 454 -3.05 -0.46 3.83
CA GLU A 454 -4.37 -1.04 4.12
C GLU A 454 -4.42 -2.51 3.72
N GLU A 455 -3.94 -2.86 2.52
CA GLU A 455 -3.85 -4.24 2.06
C GLU A 455 -2.96 -5.08 2.99
N ALA A 456 -1.78 -4.57 3.35
CA ALA A 456 -0.86 -5.25 4.27
C ALA A 456 -1.47 -5.43 5.68
N TRP A 457 -2.23 -4.45 6.14
CA TRP A 457 -2.91 -4.49 7.43
C TRP A 457 -4.08 -5.47 7.42
N SER A 458 -4.94 -5.44 6.39
CA SER A 458 -6.06 -6.37 6.23
C SER A 458 -5.54 -7.82 6.19
N ALA A 459 -4.48 -8.08 5.41
CA ALA A 459 -3.81 -9.37 5.38
C ALA A 459 -3.28 -9.80 6.77
N CYS A 460 -2.73 -8.87 7.55
CA CYS A 460 -2.28 -9.13 8.91
C CYS A 460 -3.43 -9.48 9.87
N VAL A 461 -4.49 -8.68 9.84
CA VAL A 461 -5.70 -8.89 10.65
C VAL A 461 -6.31 -10.25 10.33
N GLU A 462 -6.46 -10.58 9.06
CA GLU A 462 -7.04 -11.86 8.63
C GLU A 462 -6.17 -13.05 9.04
N ALA A 463 -4.84 -12.98 8.86
CA ALA A 463 -3.93 -14.03 9.32
C ALA A 463 -3.99 -14.24 10.83
N LEU A 464 -4.01 -13.16 11.62
CA LEU A 464 -4.11 -13.26 13.08
C LEU A 464 -5.48 -13.76 13.51
N ARG A 465 -6.56 -13.34 12.85
CA ARG A 465 -7.92 -13.82 13.09
C ARG A 465 -8.02 -15.33 12.90
N MET A 466 -7.44 -15.84 11.82
CA MET A 466 -7.51 -17.27 11.48
C MET A 466 -6.59 -18.16 12.35
N HIS A 467 -5.46 -17.64 12.83
CA HIS A 467 -4.41 -18.48 13.43
C HIS A 467 -4.05 -18.12 14.88
N SER A 468 -4.32 -16.90 15.34
CA SER A 468 -4.02 -16.45 16.71
C SER A 468 -4.92 -15.26 17.13
N PRO A 469 -6.23 -15.48 17.35
CA PRO A 469 -7.18 -14.41 17.68
C PRO A 469 -6.77 -13.58 18.91
N CYS A 470 -6.10 -14.19 19.89
CA CYS A 470 -5.58 -13.49 21.07
C CYS A 470 -4.57 -12.41 20.70
N ARG A 471 -3.72 -12.64 19.69
CA ARG A 471 -2.70 -11.69 19.22
C ARG A 471 -3.29 -10.57 18.37
N LEU A 472 -4.46 -10.79 17.76
CA LEU A 472 -5.18 -9.71 17.06
C LEU A 472 -5.49 -8.57 18.02
N PHE A 473 -5.95 -8.90 19.23
CA PHE A 473 -6.24 -7.92 20.27
C PHE A 473 -4.98 -7.14 20.69
N ASP A 474 -3.88 -7.85 20.90
CA ASP A 474 -2.60 -7.22 21.23
C ASP A 474 -2.14 -6.29 20.10
N LEU A 475 -2.34 -6.68 18.82
CA LEU A 475 -1.93 -5.88 17.67
C LEU A 475 -2.67 -4.55 17.65
N MET A 476 -4.00 -4.61 17.79
CA MET A 476 -4.84 -3.42 17.81
C MET A 476 -4.46 -2.52 19.00
N ASN A 477 -4.22 -3.11 20.17
CA ASN A 477 -3.82 -2.33 21.33
C ASN A 477 -2.45 -1.64 21.14
N GLU A 478 -1.46 -2.34 20.62
CA GLU A 478 -0.12 -1.80 20.46
C GLU A 478 -0.01 -0.77 19.33
N VAL A 479 -0.72 -0.97 18.22
CA VAL A 479 -0.61 -0.14 17.01
C VAL A 479 -1.63 1.00 17.00
N ILE A 480 -2.86 0.74 17.41
CA ILE A 480 -3.96 1.71 17.34
C ILE A 480 -4.13 2.40 18.70
N VAL A 481 -4.17 1.66 19.81
CA VAL A 481 -4.61 2.19 21.12
C VAL A 481 -3.52 2.94 21.88
N LYS A 482 -2.32 2.34 22.01
CA LYS A 482 -1.23 2.87 22.83
C LYS A 482 -0.56 4.16 22.32
N PRO A 483 -0.43 4.44 21.01
CA PRO A 483 0.23 5.66 20.53
C PRO A 483 -0.42 6.99 20.95
N HIS A 484 -1.60 6.95 21.59
CA HIS A 484 -2.37 8.13 22.01
C HIS A 484 -1.72 9.08 23.01
N ARG A 485 -0.60 8.73 23.67
CA ARG A 485 0.00 9.59 24.70
C ARG A 485 0.62 10.88 24.15
N LYS A 486 0.75 11.04 22.83
CA LYS A 486 1.13 12.31 22.18
C LYS A 486 0.03 12.70 21.18
N LYS A 487 -0.38 13.97 21.17
CA LYS A 487 -1.45 14.57 20.34
C LYS A 487 -1.29 14.29 18.83
N CYS A 488 -1.64 13.09 18.40
CA CYS A 488 -1.48 12.66 17.02
C CYS A 488 -2.81 12.15 16.46
N ASN A 489 -3.46 12.99 15.65
CA ASN A 489 -4.59 12.62 14.79
C ASN A 489 -4.03 12.10 13.46
N SER A 490 -3.49 10.88 13.47
CA SER A 490 -2.96 10.24 12.26
C SER A 490 -4.12 9.69 11.41
N VAL A 491 -4.21 10.10 10.15
CA VAL A 491 -5.09 9.52 9.13
C VAL A 491 -4.83 8.02 8.99
N VAL A 492 -3.58 7.59 9.15
CA VAL A 492 -3.21 6.17 9.12
C VAL A 492 -3.91 5.38 10.24
N ARG A 493 -4.01 5.88 11.47
CA ARG A 493 -4.73 5.14 12.54
C ARG A 493 -6.21 4.98 12.24
N ILE A 494 -6.83 6.00 11.64
CA ILE A 494 -8.24 5.94 11.23
C ILE A 494 -8.40 4.87 10.15
N LEU A 495 -7.54 4.88 9.14
CA LEU A 495 -7.51 3.85 8.08
C LEU A 495 -7.35 2.44 8.66
N LEU A 496 -6.34 2.19 9.50
CA LEU A 496 -6.13 0.87 10.11
C LEU A 496 -7.34 0.44 10.95
N LEU A 497 -8.00 1.37 11.64
CA LEU A 497 -9.20 1.09 12.40
C LEU A 497 -10.38 0.72 11.49
N GLU A 498 -10.61 1.48 10.41
CA GLU A 498 -11.62 1.18 9.38
C GLU A 498 -11.42 -0.22 8.79
N THR A 499 -10.21 -0.49 8.30
CA THR A 499 -9.86 -1.78 7.70
C THR A 499 -10.02 -2.92 8.69
N SER A 500 -9.69 -2.72 9.97
CA SER A 500 -9.89 -3.76 10.99
C SER A 500 -11.37 -4.08 11.20
N ILE A 501 -12.20 -3.04 11.25
CA ILE A 501 -13.64 -3.16 11.46
C ILE A 501 -14.31 -3.82 10.23
N SER A 502 -13.84 -3.53 9.02
CA SER A 502 -14.37 -4.14 7.80
C SER A 502 -13.93 -5.59 7.62
N THR A 503 -12.73 -5.96 8.10
CA THR A 503 -12.17 -7.30 7.97
C THR A 503 -12.71 -8.28 9.02
N ILE A 504 -12.94 -7.84 10.27
CA ILE A 504 -13.39 -8.73 11.36
C ILE A 504 -14.92 -8.91 11.30
N PRO A 505 -15.46 -10.15 11.18
CA PRO A 505 -16.88 -10.38 11.21
C PRO A 505 -17.52 -9.84 12.50
N SER A 506 -18.72 -9.27 12.38
CA SER A 506 -19.45 -8.71 13.52
C SER A 506 -19.78 -9.73 14.61
N SER A 507 -19.78 -11.03 14.32
CA SER A 507 -19.92 -12.09 15.32
C SER A 507 -18.65 -12.31 16.15
N GLU A 508 -17.47 -11.98 15.61
CA GLU A 508 -16.17 -12.25 16.24
C GLU A 508 -15.68 -11.09 17.13
N MET A 509 -16.15 -9.87 16.88
CA MET A 509 -15.81 -8.70 17.71
C MET A 509 -16.37 -8.74 19.15
N PHE A 510 -17.30 -9.66 19.44
CA PHE A 510 -18.07 -9.72 20.70
C PHE A 510 -17.92 -11.05 21.47
N ILE A 511 -16.87 -11.84 21.18
CA ILE A 511 -16.77 -13.26 21.57
C ILE A 511 -16.69 -13.55 23.09
N THR A 512 -16.28 -12.64 23.97
CA THR A 512 -16.09 -13.03 25.38
C THR A 512 -17.38 -12.94 26.18
N ASP A 513 -17.95 -14.10 26.52
CA ASP A 513 -19.22 -14.23 27.23
C ASP A 513 -19.22 -13.75 28.69
N ASN A 514 -18.07 -13.45 29.28
CA ASN A 514 -17.92 -13.19 30.72
C ASN A 514 -17.24 -11.86 31.12
N ASP A 515 -16.73 -11.07 30.18
CA ASP A 515 -16.05 -9.80 30.51
C ASP A 515 -16.93 -8.59 30.20
N SER A 516 -16.72 -7.49 30.94
CA SER A 516 -17.47 -6.25 30.77
C SER A 516 -17.42 -5.76 29.30
N ILE A 517 -18.45 -5.07 28.81
CA ILE A 517 -18.44 -4.53 27.43
C ILE A 517 -17.20 -3.64 27.19
N ASN A 518 -16.71 -2.95 28.22
CA ASN A 518 -15.47 -2.16 28.19
C ASN A 518 -14.20 -2.99 28.00
N ASP A 519 -14.24 -4.30 28.28
CA ASP A 519 -13.14 -5.23 28.10
C ASP A 519 -13.20 -5.98 26.77
N SER A 520 -14.37 -6.03 26.13
CA SER A 520 -14.52 -6.59 24.78
C SER A 520 -13.73 -5.77 23.73
N LEU A 521 -13.25 -6.44 22.68
CA LEU A 521 -12.55 -5.78 21.57
C LEU A 521 -13.43 -4.68 20.94
N ALA A 522 -14.71 -4.97 20.68
CA ALA A 522 -15.67 -3.99 20.21
C ALA A 522 -15.76 -2.77 21.13
N GLY A 523 -15.88 -2.97 22.45
CA GLY A 523 -16.00 -1.85 23.39
C GLY A 523 -14.74 -1.01 23.51
N ARG A 524 -13.54 -1.62 23.51
CA ARG A 524 -12.27 -0.86 23.53
C ARG A 524 -12.04 -0.08 22.23
N LEU A 525 -12.31 -0.69 21.07
CA LEU A 525 -12.21 -0.01 19.78
C LEU A 525 -13.23 1.11 19.65
N THR A 526 -14.46 0.90 20.15
CA THR A 526 -15.51 1.91 20.16
C THR A 526 -15.14 3.08 21.08
N ASN A 527 -14.68 2.80 22.30
CA ASN A 527 -14.22 3.83 23.23
C ASN A 527 -13.03 4.63 22.65
N GLN A 528 -12.11 3.96 21.94
CA GLN A 528 -11.00 4.59 21.24
C GLN A 528 -11.46 5.48 20.07
N TYR A 529 -12.38 4.99 19.24
CA TYR A 529 -12.97 5.75 18.15
C TYR A 529 -13.65 7.02 18.64
N VAL A 530 -14.44 6.91 19.72
CA VAL A 530 -15.10 8.05 20.36
C VAL A 530 -14.08 9.04 20.93
N ASN A 531 -13.03 8.56 21.61
CA ASN A 531 -11.95 9.42 22.10
C ASN A 531 -11.15 10.12 20.98
N MET A 532 -10.99 9.50 19.81
CA MET A 532 -10.34 10.11 18.64
C MET A 532 -11.21 11.20 18.02
N PHE A 533 -12.53 11.00 17.95
CA PHE A 533 -13.49 11.97 17.41
C PHE A 533 -13.64 13.23 18.27
N ASN A 534 -13.41 13.11 19.58
CA ASN A 534 -13.52 14.21 20.54
C ASN A 534 -12.35 15.22 20.47
N GLN A 535 -11.46 15.14 19.47
CA GLN A 535 -10.42 16.16 19.22
C GLN A 535 -10.85 17.10 18.07
N PRO A 536 -11.23 18.36 18.36
CA PRO A 536 -12.13 19.19 17.54
C PRO A 536 -11.52 19.82 16.26
N HIS A 537 -10.35 19.38 15.78
CA HIS A 537 -9.65 20.10 14.71
C HIS A 537 -9.28 19.18 13.52
N LYS A 538 -10.05 19.35 12.43
CA LYS A 538 -9.83 18.94 11.02
C LYS A 538 -10.18 17.49 10.62
N LEU A 539 -11.45 17.21 10.26
CA LEU A 539 -11.81 15.98 9.51
C LEU A 539 -13.16 16.08 8.72
N PRO A 540 -13.23 16.80 7.57
CA PRO A 540 -14.48 16.92 6.79
C PRO A 540 -14.71 15.81 5.73
N GLU A 541 -13.68 15.26 5.09
CA GLU A 541 -13.85 14.40 3.90
C GLU A 541 -13.89 12.89 4.19
N ILE A 542 -13.15 12.43 5.21
CA ILE A 542 -13.11 11.01 5.64
C ILE A 542 -14.45 10.56 6.26
N ASN A 543 -15.34 11.50 6.60
CA ASN A 543 -16.56 11.25 7.37
C ASN A 543 -17.62 10.42 6.63
N LYS A 544 -17.79 10.57 5.30
CA LYS A 544 -18.97 10.02 4.60
C LYS A 544 -18.90 8.52 4.27
N ALA A 545 -17.71 7.95 4.07
CA ALA A 545 -17.55 6.52 3.77
C ALA A 545 -17.63 5.69 5.06
N LEU A 546 -16.86 6.09 6.08
CA LEU A 546 -16.89 5.57 7.45
C LEU A 546 -18.28 5.54 8.06
N LEU A 547 -19.06 6.63 7.92
CA LEU A 547 -20.44 6.67 8.38
C LEU A 547 -21.33 5.64 7.69
N ARG A 548 -21.10 5.34 6.41
CA ARG A 548 -21.87 4.31 5.70
C ARG A 548 -21.50 2.92 6.19
N GLU A 549 -20.22 2.66 6.44
CA GLU A 549 -19.76 1.37 6.96
C GLU A 549 -20.18 1.17 8.42
N TRP A 550 -20.06 2.19 9.27
CA TRP A 550 -20.62 2.17 10.63
C TRP A 550 -22.13 1.97 10.62
N ASN A 551 -22.87 2.61 9.70
CA ASN A 551 -24.29 2.34 9.52
C ASN A 551 -24.54 0.89 9.06
N ALA A 552 -23.67 0.30 8.25
CA ALA A 552 -23.78 -1.09 7.82
C ALA A 552 -23.47 -2.07 8.97
N ILE A 553 -22.47 -1.77 9.81
CA ILE A 553 -22.11 -2.54 11.01
C ILE A 553 -23.23 -2.45 12.03
N ILE A 554 -23.74 -1.25 12.33
CA ILE A 554 -24.90 -1.04 13.20
C ILE A 554 -26.13 -1.74 12.62
N SER A 555 -26.37 -1.66 11.32
CA SER A 555 -27.48 -2.38 10.65
C SER A 555 -27.33 -3.89 10.75
N ASN A 556 -26.13 -4.44 10.55
CA ASN A 556 -25.84 -5.87 10.69
C ASN A 556 -25.90 -6.34 12.15
N LEU A 557 -25.42 -5.53 13.09
CA LEU A 557 -25.59 -5.73 14.54
C LEU A 557 -27.07 -5.78 14.90
N MET A 558 -27.92 -4.98 14.26
CA MET A 558 -29.35 -5.00 14.49
C MET A 558 -30.06 -6.18 13.82
N LYS A 559 -29.60 -6.65 12.67
CA LYS A 559 -30.04 -7.95 12.12
C LYS A 559 -29.66 -9.12 13.04
N PHE A 560 -28.51 -9.03 13.72
CA PHE A 560 -28.06 -10.03 14.71
C PHE A 560 -28.87 -9.96 16.01
N ALA A 561 -29.16 -8.75 16.49
CA ALA A 561 -30.01 -8.51 17.66
C ALA A 561 -31.47 -8.98 17.41
N GLN A 562 -32.00 -8.78 16.20
CA GLN A 562 -33.31 -9.30 15.77
C GLN A 562 -33.39 -10.83 15.75
N ARG A 563 -32.26 -11.53 15.58
CA ARG A 563 -32.17 -13.01 15.68
C ARG A 563 -32.13 -13.53 17.11
N GLY A 564 -32.21 -12.65 18.12
CA GLY A 564 -32.62 -13.00 19.47
C GLY A 564 -31.53 -13.39 20.47
N GLN A 565 -30.24 -13.32 20.12
CA GLN A 565 -29.15 -13.77 21.03
C GLN A 565 -28.30 -12.66 21.69
N THR A 566 -28.41 -11.38 21.31
CA THR A 566 -27.49 -10.32 21.81
C THR A 566 -28.14 -8.99 22.22
N GLY A 567 -29.48 -8.90 22.25
CA GLY A 567 -30.21 -7.64 22.38
C GLY A 567 -29.92 -6.80 23.64
N THR A 568 -29.66 -7.42 24.79
CA THR A 568 -29.35 -6.71 26.05
C THR A 568 -27.92 -6.18 26.11
N ARG A 569 -26.94 -6.86 25.50
CA ARG A 569 -25.55 -6.36 25.37
C ARG A 569 -25.48 -5.17 24.40
N PHE A 570 -26.28 -5.20 23.33
CA PHE A 570 -26.43 -4.09 22.39
C PHE A 570 -27.08 -2.86 23.04
N LEU A 571 -28.16 -3.05 23.82
CA LEU A 571 -28.81 -1.96 24.55
C LEU A 571 -27.82 -1.28 25.51
N LYS A 572 -26.97 -2.04 26.21
CA LYS A 572 -25.93 -1.49 27.09
C LYS A 572 -24.84 -0.73 26.34
N LEU A 573 -24.34 -1.23 25.21
CA LEU A 573 -23.38 -0.50 24.37
C LEU A 573 -23.98 0.81 23.84
N ALA A 574 -25.24 0.76 23.39
CA ALA A 574 -25.98 1.95 22.98
C ALA A 574 -26.12 2.93 24.16
N ILE A 575 -26.56 2.48 25.35
CA ILE A 575 -26.68 3.32 26.55
C ILE A 575 -25.33 3.94 26.94
N SER A 576 -24.24 3.19 26.97
CA SER A 576 -22.91 3.73 27.31
C SER A 576 -22.40 4.73 26.27
N LEU A 577 -22.64 4.49 24.98
CA LEU A 577 -22.37 5.47 23.92
C LEU A 577 -23.23 6.74 24.07
N LEU A 578 -24.48 6.59 24.52
CA LEU A 578 -25.42 7.69 24.77
C LEU A 578 -25.04 8.53 26.01
N GLU A 579 -24.63 7.88 27.10
CA GLU A 579 -24.15 8.55 28.32
C GLU A 579 -22.87 9.34 28.03
N LEU A 580 -21.92 8.73 27.32
CA LEU A 580 -20.65 9.38 26.96
C LEU A 580 -20.84 10.59 26.03
N ALA A 581 -21.83 10.55 25.13
CA ALA A 581 -22.19 11.67 24.26
C ALA A 581 -22.96 12.77 25.01
N SER A 582 -23.79 12.40 25.98
CA SER A 582 -24.56 13.34 26.81
C SER A 582 -23.66 14.15 27.74
N ASP A 583 -22.60 13.54 28.29
CA ASP A 583 -21.70 14.20 29.24
C ASP A 583 -20.77 15.25 28.59
N GLN A 584 -20.64 15.25 27.25
CA GLN A 584 -19.69 16.11 26.54
C GLN A 584 -20.32 17.31 25.82
N GLY A 585 -21.65 17.48 25.86
CA GLY A 585 -22.32 18.74 25.54
C GLY A 585 -22.35 19.20 24.07
N GLN A 586 -21.77 18.45 23.11
CA GLN A 586 -21.85 18.72 21.65
C GLN A 586 -21.98 17.42 20.84
N LEU A 587 -22.97 17.34 19.94
CA LEU A 587 -23.15 16.19 19.03
C LEU A 587 -23.01 16.60 17.55
N PRO A 588 -22.11 15.98 16.79
CA PRO A 588 -22.03 16.20 15.35
C PRO A 588 -23.34 15.76 14.63
N PRO A 589 -23.80 16.47 13.58
CA PRO A 589 -25.08 16.17 12.90
C PRO A 589 -25.20 14.76 12.33
N HIS A 590 -24.08 14.11 12.03
CA HIS A 590 -24.05 12.74 11.52
C HIS A 590 -24.18 11.67 12.61
N VAL A 591 -23.72 11.96 13.84
CA VAL A 591 -23.92 11.11 15.02
C VAL A 591 -25.41 11.11 15.40
N LEU A 592 -26.11 12.24 15.22
CA LEU A 592 -27.56 12.34 15.37
C LEU A 592 -28.32 11.42 14.40
N HIS A 593 -27.80 11.17 13.21
CA HIS A 593 -28.43 10.28 12.23
C HIS A 593 -28.30 8.80 12.62
N VAL A 594 -27.11 8.39 13.04
CA VAL A 594 -26.85 7.05 13.60
C VAL A 594 -27.70 6.83 14.86
N TYR A 595 -27.81 7.86 15.70
CA TYR A 595 -28.66 7.90 16.88
C TYR A 595 -30.14 7.63 16.56
N ILE A 596 -30.73 8.33 15.58
CA ILE A 596 -32.13 8.11 15.19
C ILE A 596 -32.36 6.67 14.71
N ILE A 597 -31.39 6.08 14.00
CA ILE A 597 -31.46 4.71 13.51
C ILE A 597 -31.37 3.70 14.66
N VAL A 598 -30.43 3.87 15.59
CA VAL A 598 -30.26 3.00 16.77
C VAL A 598 -31.48 3.10 17.67
N ALA A 599 -31.99 4.30 17.91
CA ALA A 599 -33.12 4.53 18.80
C ALA A 599 -34.45 4.00 18.23
N ARG A 600 -34.72 4.23 16.94
CA ARG A 600 -35.90 3.69 16.26
C ARG A 600 -35.93 2.15 16.30
N ASN A 601 -34.79 1.52 16.08
CA ASN A 601 -34.72 0.07 16.03
C ASN A 601 -34.61 -0.57 17.42
N GLY A 602 -34.06 0.14 18.42
CA GLY A 602 -34.19 -0.23 19.84
C GLY A 602 -35.66 -0.26 20.29
N CYS A 603 -36.47 0.73 19.89
CA CYS A 603 -37.92 0.73 20.15
C CYS A 603 -38.63 -0.45 19.45
N ASN A 604 -38.26 -0.76 18.19
CA ASN A 604 -38.79 -1.93 17.49
C ASN A 604 -38.39 -3.27 18.13
N PHE A 605 -37.20 -3.36 18.72
CA PHE A 605 -36.75 -4.54 19.46
C PHE A 605 -37.55 -4.73 20.76
N ILE A 606 -37.78 -3.64 21.49
CA ILE A 606 -38.64 -3.61 22.69
C ILE A 606 -40.08 -4.04 22.32
N HIS A 607 -40.60 -3.57 21.18
CA HIS A 607 -41.90 -3.94 20.62
C HIS A 607 -42.04 -5.46 20.37
N GLN A 608 -40.97 -6.14 19.95
CA GLN A 608 -41.01 -7.57 19.61
C GLN A 608 -40.87 -8.52 20.80
N LYS A 609 -40.23 -8.11 21.91
CA LYS A 609 -39.90 -8.98 23.06
C LYS A 609 -40.88 -8.92 24.22
N GLY A 610 -41.79 -7.94 24.25
CA GLY A 610 -42.82 -7.80 25.28
C GLY A 610 -42.33 -7.17 26.60
N PRO A 611 -43.24 -6.59 27.42
CA PRO A 611 -42.89 -5.70 28.53
C PRO A 611 -42.25 -6.37 29.75
N ALA A 612 -42.46 -7.68 29.97
CA ALA A 612 -42.10 -8.35 31.23
C ALA A 612 -40.59 -8.66 31.42
N THR A 613 -39.75 -8.46 30.40
CA THR A 613 -38.31 -8.81 30.46
C THR A 613 -37.36 -7.61 30.48
N VAL A 614 -37.85 -6.36 30.55
CA VAL A 614 -37.02 -5.19 30.19
C VAL A 614 -37.25 -3.92 31.05
N GLU A 615 -37.85 -3.99 32.24
CA GLU A 615 -38.09 -2.79 33.08
C GLU A 615 -36.78 -2.11 33.56
N ASP A 616 -35.77 -2.89 33.99
CA ASP A 616 -34.51 -2.34 34.53
C ASP A 616 -33.58 -1.72 33.47
N GLN A 617 -33.83 -1.94 32.18
CA GLN A 617 -32.95 -1.49 31.08
C GLN A 617 -33.60 -0.47 30.13
N ILE A 618 -34.93 -0.37 30.11
CA ILE A 618 -35.64 0.62 29.29
C ILE A 618 -35.50 2.03 29.87
N THR A 619 -35.59 2.18 31.19
CA THR A 619 -35.60 3.49 31.86
C THR A 619 -34.30 4.28 31.64
N PRO A 620 -33.09 3.71 31.75
CA PRO A 620 -31.85 4.41 31.45
C PRO A 620 -31.72 4.79 29.97
N PHE A 621 -32.10 3.89 29.06
CA PHE A 621 -32.11 4.16 27.62
C PHE A 621 -33.03 5.33 27.28
N PHE A 622 -34.24 5.31 27.85
CA PHE A 622 -35.25 6.35 27.63
C PHE A 622 -34.80 7.71 28.17
N ASN A 623 -34.24 7.75 29.38
CA ASN A 623 -33.74 8.97 30.00
C ASN A 623 -32.55 9.57 29.23
N SER A 624 -31.61 8.73 28.78
CA SER A 624 -30.47 9.18 27.97
C SER A 624 -30.91 9.66 26.59
N SER A 625 -31.86 8.98 25.94
CA SER A 625 -32.45 9.45 24.69
C SER A 625 -33.16 10.81 24.83
N MET A 626 -33.88 11.03 25.94
CA MET A 626 -34.57 12.30 26.19
C MET A 626 -33.59 13.45 26.49
N ARG A 627 -32.53 13.20 27.28
CA ARG A 627 -31.47 14.19 27.51
C ARG A 627 -30.77 14.61 26.23
N LEU A 628 -30.45 13.64 25.36
CA LEU A 628 -29.80 13.91 24.08
C LEU A 628 -30.72 14.63 23.08
N LEU A 629 -32.03 14.31 23.08
CA LEU A 629 -33.00 15.06 22.30
C LEU A 629 -33.06 16.53 22.74
N SER A 630 -33.06 16.77 24.05
CA SER A 630 -33.02 18.12 24.62
C SER A 630 -31.73 18.86 24.26
N LEU A 631 -30.58 18.18 24.31
CA LEU A 631 -29.27 18.74 23.92
C LEU A 631 -29.24 19.10 22.42
N ALA A 632 -29.69 18.20 21.55
CA ALA A 632 -29.75 18.44 20.11
C ALA A 632 -30.65 19.63 19.74
N LEU A 633 -31.79 19.77 20.43
CA LEU A 633 -32.69 20.91 20.26
C LEU A 633 -32.11 22.22 20.83
N SER A 634 -31.31 22.15 21.89
CA SER A 634 -30.64 23.34 22.46
C SER A 634 -29.48 23.87 21.60
N GLN A 635 -28.71 22.98 20.95
CA GLN A 635 -27.64 23.36 20.03
C GLN A 635 -28.18 23.94 18.72
N TYR A 636 -29.38 23.53 18.31
CA TYR A 636 -30.06 24.07 17.14
C TYR A 636 -30.46 25.55 17.30
N ASP A 637 -30.67 26.03 18.52
CA ASP A 637 -30.94 27.44 18.83
C ASP A 637 -29.67 28.30 18.85
N SER A 638 -28.51 27.72 19.20
CA SER A 638 -27.25 28.48 19.27
C SER A 638 -26.61 28.74 17.90
N ASP A 639 -26.84 27.86 16.92
CA ASP A 639 -26.27 28.00 15.57
C ASP A 639 -27.14 28.87 14.62
N ASN A 640 -28.36 29.24 15.03
CA ASN A 640 -29.31 30.01 14.21
C ASN A 640 -29.32 31.52 14.47
N SER A 641 -28.31 32.07 15.15
CA SER A 641 -28.22 33.53 15.30
C SER A 641 -27.74 34.25 14.03
N ASP A 642 -27.06 33.58 13.09
CA ASP A 642 -26.49 34.23 11.90
C ASP A 642 -26.32 33.30 10.67
N SER A 643 -27.39 32.67 10.16
CA SER A 643 -27.41 32.27 8.74
C SER A 643 -28.80 31.92 8.22
N GLU A 644 -29.44 32.85 7.51
CA GLU A 644 -30.48 32.51 6.55
C GLU A 644 -29.81 31.85 5.33
N THR A 645 -29.64 30.52 5.32
CA THR A 645 -29.76 29.68 4.13
C THR A 645 -29.34 28.23 4.39
N VAL A 646 -30.21 27.31 3.97
CA VAL A 646 -30.02 25.84 3.91
C VAL A 646 -30.11 25.12 5.26
N VAL A 647 -31.31 24.59 5.56
CA VAL A 647 -31.60 23.23 6.05
C VAL A 647 -33.10 23.17 6.44
N ARG A 648 -33.96 22.51 5.66
CA ARG A 648 -35.42 22.37 5.90
C ARG A 648 -35.86 20.97 6.36
N ASP A 649 -34.94 20.00 6.53
CA ASP A 649 -35.26 18.57 6.74
C ASP A 649 -35.04 17.97 8.18
N PRO A 650 -34.28 18.57 9.13
CA PRO A 650 -34.05 17.97 10.45
C PRO A 650 -35.25 18.12 11.39
N ASP A 651 -36.00 19.23 11.31
CA ASP A 651 -37.25 19.45 12.07
C ASP A 651 -38.22 18.30 11.88
N ARG A 652 -38.32 17.80 10.64
CA ARG A 652 -39.23 16.70 10.28
C ARG A 652 -38.80 15.37 10.88
N ARG A 653 -37.49 15.08 10.93
CA ARG A 653 -36.96 13.80 11.46
C ARG A 653 -36.97 13.76 12.99
N ILE A 654 -36.65 14.87 13.63
CA ILE A 654 -36.72 15.02 15.09
C ILE A 654 -38.19 14.91 15.56
N CYS A 655 -39.13 15.57 14.86
CA CYS A 655 -40.56 15.44 15.15
C CYS A 655 -41.07 14.01 14.90
N HIS A 656 -40.68 13.36 13.79
CA HIS A 656 -41.06 11.96 13.54
C HIS A 656 -40.52 11.00 14.61
N PHE A 657 -39.30 11.24 15.10
CA PHE A 657 -38.72 10.46 16.18
C PHE A 657 -39.49 10.66 17.49
N ALA A 658 -39.79 11.91 17.87
CA ALA A 658 -40.58 12.21 19.06
C ALA A 658 -42.00 11.61 19.00
N ILE A 659 -42.65 11.68 17.83
CA ILE A 659 -43.98 11.06 17.59
C ILE A 659 -43.89 9.54 17.72
N ALA A 660 -42.90 8.90 17.11
CA ALA A 660 -42.73 7.46 17.17
C ALA A 660 -42.43 6.97 18.60
N LEU A 661 -41.64 7.74 19.36
CA LEU A 661 -41.33 7.46 20.76
C LEU A 661 -42.60 7.52 21.62
N LEU A 662 -43.42 8.57 21.47
CA LEU A 662 -44.69 8.73 22.20
C LEU A 662 -45.74 7.69 21.82
N ASP A 663 -45.86 7.36 20.52
CA ASP A 663 -46.78 6.31 20.06
C ASP A 663 -46.37 4.93 20.63
N SER A 664 -45.07 4.68 20.77
CA SER A 664 -44.55 3.44 21.38
C SER A 664 -44.82 3.38 22.89
N ILE A 665 -44.66 4.49 23.63
CA ILE A 665 -45.05 4.57 25.07
C ILE A 665 -46.54 4.30 25.24
N ARG A 666 -47.38 4.91 24.39
CA ARG A 666 -48.85 4.78 24.47
C ARG A 666 -49.31 3.35 24.20
N GLN A 667 -48.76 2.70 23.17
CA GLN A 667 -49.22 1.39 22.73
C GLN A 667 -48.88 0.26 23.72
N HIS A 668 -47.94 0.47 24.63
CA HIS A 668 -47.38 -0.61 25.45
C HIS A 668 -47.57 -0.45 26.96
N HIS A 669 -48.24 0.60 27.43
CA HIS A 669 -48.52 0.84 28.86
C HIS A 669 -47.29 0.62 29.78
N VAL A 670 -46.09 0.94 29.31
CA VAL A 670 -44.83 0.44 29.90
C VAL A 670 -44.49 1.08 31.25
N LEU A 671 -45.18 2.15 31.65
CA LEU A 671 -45.03 2.79 32.95
C LEU A 671 -46.39 3.34 33.43
N PRO A 672 -46.70 3.36 34.73
CA PRO A 672 -47.71 4.29 35.23
C PRO A 672 -47.23 5.70 34.84
N PHE A 673 -48.05 6.43 34.09
CA PHE A 673 -47.72 7.76 33.58
C PHE A 673 -47.48 8.71 34.77
N ASP A 674 -46.22 8.86 35.18
CA ASP A 674 -45.84 9.82 36.21
C ASP A 674 -45.74 11.22 35.58
N CYS A 675 -46.38 12.21 36.21
CA CYS A 675 -46.44 13.60 35.78
C CYS A 675 -45.05 14.21 35.53
N ASN A 676 -44.01 13.65 36.15
CA ASN A 676 -42.62 14.03 35.95
C ASN A 676 -42.09 13.78 34.53
N LEU A 677 -42.61 12.78 33.80
CA LEU A 677 -42.14 12.46 32.46
C LEU A 677 -42.65 13.47 31.41
N LEU A 678 -43.90 13.94 31.56
CA LEU A 678 -44.47 15.01 30.72
C LEU A 678 -43.77 16.36 30.94
N LEU A 679 -43.33 16.63 32.18
CA LEU A 679 -42.50 17.80 32.49
C LEU A 679 -41.15 17.78 31.76
N GLN A 680 -40.60 16.61 31.42
CA GLN A 680 -39.39 16.50 30.60
C GLN A 680 -39.62 16.79 29.11
N PHE A 681 -40.86 16.74 28.62
CA PHE A 681 -41.24 17.18 27.26
C PHE A 681 -41.48 18.70 27.18
N ASN A 682 -41.62 19.39 28.32
CA ASN A 682 -41.93 20.82 28.38
C ASN A 682 -40.94 21.71 27.62
N PRO A 683 -39.60 21.48 27.65
CA PRO A 683 -38.65 22.27 26.87
C PRO A 683 -38.89 22.13 25.36
N VAL A 684 -39.13 20.89 24.89
CA VAL A 684 -39.39 20.56 23.48
C VAL A 684 -40.67 21.21 22.98
N ILE A 685 -41.75 21.10 23.76
CA ILE A 685 -43.06 21.71 23.46
C ILE A 685 -42.94 23.24 23.45
N THR A 686 -42.27 23.81 24.44
CA THR A 686 -42.05 25.26 24.56
C THR A 686 -41.24 25.80 23.37
N GLN A 687 -40.22 25.08 22.93
CA GLN A 687 -39.36 25.49 21.82
C GLN A 687 -40.08 25.38 20.47
N LEU A 688 -40.87 24.32 20.25
CA LEU A 688 -41.74 24.18 19.08
C LEU A 688 -42.80 25.29 18.99
N LEU A 689 -43.32 25.76 20.13
CA LEU A 689 -44.30 26.85 20.20
C LEU A 689 -43.67 28.24 20.01
N ARG A 690 -42.38 28.42 20.33
CA ARG A 690 -41.62 29.67 20.16
C ARG A 690 -41.10 29.90 18.74
N SER A 691 -41.07 28.88 17.88
CA SER A 691 -40.63 29.02 16.48
C SER A 691 -41.41 30.12 15.72
N PRO A 692 -40.73 31.00 14.95
CA PRO A 692 -41.36 32.13 14.25
C PRO A 692 -42.17 31.72 13.00
N SER A 693 -42.00 30.51 12.49
CA SER A 693 -42.73 30.00 11.32
C SER A 693 -44.14 29.48 11.67
N PRO A 694 -45.10 29.48 10.72
CA PRO A 694 -46.39 28.83 10.93
C PRO A 694 -46.17 27.34 11.21
N LEU A 695 -46.77 26.84 12.29
CA LEU A 695 -46.65 25.45 12.73
C LEU A 695 -47.04 24.51 11.58
N PRO A 696 -46.12 23.64 11.12
CA PRO A 696 -46.46 22.64 10.13
C PRO A 696 -47.57 21.70 10.62
N GLU A 697 -48.37 21.15 9.70
CA GLU A 697 -49.56 20.34 10.00
C GLU A 697 -49.25 19.12 10.89
N TYR A 698 -48.05 18.55 10.76
CA TYR A 698 -47.54 17.45 11.57
C TYR A 698 -47.15 17.88 13.01
N THR A 699 -46.64 19.09 13.19
CA THR A 699 -46.37 19.66 14.52
C THR A 699 -47.67 19.99 15.25
N SER A 700 -48.69 20.44 14.51
CA SER A 700 -50.06 20.59 15.02
C SER A 700 -50.64 19.25 15.47
N SER A 701 -50.44 18.17 14.71
CA SER A 701 -50.86 16.81 15.09
C SER A 701 -50.12 16.28 16.34
N PHE A 702 -48.80 16.52 16.45
CA PHE A 702 -48.00 16.19 17.63
C PHE A 702 -48.47 16.94 18.88
N LEU A 703 -48.65 18.26 18.79
CA LEU A 703 -49.14 19.08 19.89
C LEU A 703 -50.57 18.68 20.28
N LYS A 704 -51.45 18.45 19.30
CA LYS A 704 -52.83 17.99 19.55
C LYS A 704 -52.86 16.63 20.26
N ARG A 705 -51.92 15.72 19.96
CA ARG A 705 -51.76 14.44 20.68
C ARG A 705 -51.19 14.61 22.08
N CYS A 706 -50.19 15.48 22.28
CA CYS A 706 -49.66 15.78 23.61
C CYS A 706 -50.73 16.43 24.51
N PHE A 707 -51.53 17.35 23.98
CA PHE A 707 -52.59 18.08 24.71
C PHE A 707 -53.89 17.27 24.90
N THR A 708 -54.15 16.24 24.08
CA THR A 708 -55.26 15.30 24.36
C THR A 708 -54.89 14.25 25.42
N MET A 709 -53.60 14.09 25.71
CA MET A 709 -53.10 13.17 26.74
C MET A 709 -52.84 13.82 28.10
N ALA A 710 -52.70 15.15 28.16
CA ALA A 710 -52.46 15.90 29.38
C ALA A 710 -53.76 16.60 29.85
N ASP A 711 -54.05 16.54 31.15
CA ASP A 711 -55.13 17.32 31.75
C ASP A 711 -54.78 18.83 31.65
N LEU A 712 -55.72 19.66 31.20
CA LEU A 712 -55.50 21.07 30.84
C LEU A 712 -54.98 21.92 32.03
N SER A 713 -55.17 21.44 33.25
CA SER A 713 -54.68 22.03 34.51
C SER A 713 -53.15 22.03 34.66
N ILE A 714 -52.43 21.18 33.91
CA ILE A 714 -50.97 21.05 34.05
C ILE A 714 -50.21 22.20 33.36
N LEU A 715 -50.83 22.88 32.39
CA LEU A 715 -50.21 24.01 31.67
C LEU A 715 -50.33 25.35 32.39
N THR A 716 -51.21 25.45 33.38
CA THR A 716 -51.38 26.68 34.15
C THR A 716 -50.28 26.91 35.20
N GLU A 717 -49.51 25.87 35.55
CA GLU A 717 -48.46 25.97 36.58
C GLU A 717 -47.02 26.09 36.05
N THR A 718 -46.79 26.03 34.73
CA THR A 718 -45.45 26.19 34.16
C THR A 718 -45.23 27.56 33.54
N SER A 719 -43.96 28.01 33.44
CA SER A 719 -43.52 29.36 33.00
C SER A 719 -43.94 29.79 31.58
N VAL A 720 -44.77 28.99 30.92
CA VAL A 720 -45.41 29.24 29.61
C VAL A 720 -46.58 30.23 29.73
N ALA A 721 -47.17 30.40 30.93
CA ALA A 721 -48.34 31.25 31.15
C ALA A 721 -48.10 32.77 30.97
N ASN A 722 -46.83 33.22 30.93
CA ASN A 722 -46.48 34.64 30.92
C ASN A 722 -46.10 35.20 29.53
N ASP A 723 -46.03 34.37 28.48
CA ASP A 723 -45.73 34.83 27.11
C ASP A 723 -47.02 34.98 26.28
N PRO A 724 -47.43 36.22 25.91
CA PRO A 724 -48.67 36.48 25.19
C PRO A 724 -48.67 35.87 23.78
N THR A 725 -47.51 35.70 23.16
CA THR A 725 -47.35 35.15 21.80
C THR A 725 -47.66 33.66 21.77
N VAL A 726 -47.22 32.94 22.81
CA VAL A 726 -47.48 31.51 22.99
C VAL A 726 -48.95 31.27 23.34
N ARG A 727 -49.56 32.13 24.18
CA ARG A 727 -51.01 32.10 24.46
C ARG A 727 -51.84 32.29 23.19
N ILE A 728 -51.50 33.26 22.34
CA ILE A 728 -52.26 33.53 21.11
C ILE A 728 -52.17 32.36 20.12
N LYS A 729 -51.01 31.71 19.97
CA LYS A 729 -50.86 30.51 19.12
C LYS A 729 -51.62 29.30 19.69
N ALA A 730 -51.60 29.11 21.01
CA ALA A 730 -52.35 28.04 21.68
C ALA A 730 -53.87 28.24 21.57
N VAL A 731 -54.36 29.47 21.75
CA VAL A 731 -55.79 29.83 21.62
C VAL A 731 -56.26 29.77 20.17
N LYS A 732 -55.44 30.16 19.18
CA LYS A 732 -55.78 30.00 17.75
C LYS A 732 -55.92 28.54 17.32
N ALA A 733 -55.29 27.60 18.05
CA ALA A 733 -55.47 26.17 17.80
C ALA A 733 -56.81 25.62 18.33
N PHE A 734 -57.57 26.37 19.15
CA PHE A 734 -58.85 25.94 19.75
C PHE A 734 -59.83 27.12 20.03
N PRO A 735 -60.96 27.28 19.31
CA PRO A 735 -61.99 28.28 19.65
C PRO A 735 -62.86 27.82 20.85
N ILE A 736 -63.04 28.70 21.85
CA ILE A 736 -63.84 28.44 23.07
C ILE A 736 -65.35 28.58 22.78
N PRO A 737 -66.25 27.75 23.35
CA PRO A 737 -67.70 27.84 23.12
C PRO A 737 -68.36 29.13 23.66
N SER A 738 -69.29 29.69 22.88
CA SER A 738 -69.95 31.00 23.05
C SER A 738 -70.75 31.21 24.35
N ASP A 739 -71.10 30.15 25.08
CA ASP A 739 -71.99 30.24 26.25
C ASP A 739 -71.29 30.69 27.54
N LEU A 740 -69.95 30.57 27.60
CA LEU A 740 -69.14 31.01 28.74
C LEU A 740 -68.90 32.54 28.74
N LEU A 741 -68.76 33.14 27.55
CA LEU A 741 -68.59 34.59 27.39
C LEU A 741 -69.83 35.38 27.81
N ARG A 742 -71.03 34.85 27.52
CA ARG A 742 -72.31 35.53 27.83
C ARG A 742 -72.64 35.59 29.33
N ARG A 743 -72.08 34.69 30.15
CA ARG A 743 -72.25 34.69 31.62
C ARG A 743 -71.23 35.57 32.35
N ALA A 744 -70.08 35.83 31.75
CA ALA A 744 -69.06 36.71 32.30
C ALA A 744 -69.45 38.19 32.15
N ASP A 745 -70.02 38.57 31.01
CA ASP A 745 -70.43 39.96 30.73
C ASP A 745 -71.51 40.46 31.72
N HIS A 746 -72.53 39.63 32.01
CA HIS A 746 -73.63 40.05 32.90
C HIS A 746 -73.17 40.32 34.34
N ARG A 747 -72.15 39.60 34.83
CA ARG A 747 -71.60 39.79 36.19
C ARG A 747 -70.66 40.99 36.27
N TYR A 748 -69.98 41.34 35.17
CA TYR A 748 -69.12 42.51 35.10
C TYR A 748 -69.92 43.81 35.10
N THR A 749 -71.10 43.84 34.46
CA THR A 749 -71.98 45.01 34.46
C THR A 749 -72.57 45.31 35.85
N GLN A 750 -73.02 44.27 36.58
CA GLN A 750 -73.50 44.44 37.97
C GLN A 750 -72.39 44.88 38.93
N TRP A 751 -71.15 44.45 38.67
CA TRP A 751 -69.98 44.84 39.47
C TRP A 751 -69.59 46.31 39.24
N SER A 752 -69.65 46.78 37.99
CA SER A 752 -69.37 48.18 37.65
C SER A 752 -70.39 49.14 38.28
N GLU A 753 -71.68 48.79 38.35
CA GLU A 753 -72.71 49.66 38.97
C GLU A 753 -72.54 49.79 40.49
N LEU A 754 -72.10 48.74 41.18
CA LEU A 754 -71.85 48.76 42.63
C LEU A 754 -70.63 49.63 42.98
N CYS A 755 -69.57 49.60 42.18
CA CYS A 755 -68.39 50.45 42.39
C CYS A 755 -68.75 51.94 42.23
N THR A 756 -69.55 52.29 41.21
CA THR A 756 -69.98 53.69 40.98
C THR A 756 -70.89 54.21 42.08
N GLN A 757 -71.76 53.36 42.66
CA GLN A 757 -72.59 53.74 43.81
C GLN A 757 -71.76 53.95 45.09
N PHE A 758 -70.72 53.14 45.28
CA PHE A 758 -69.81 53.26 46.42
C PHE A 758 -68.94 54.52 46.33
N GLU A 759 -68.40 54.83 45.15
CA GLU A 759 -67.63 56.06 44.92
C GLU A 759 -68.47 57.32 45.12
N LYS A 760 -69.74 57.31 44.67
CA LYS A 760 -70.68 58.42 44.87
C LYS A 760 -71.04 58.63 46.35
N ALA A 761 -71.33 57.56 47.09
CA ALA A 761 -71.61 57.63 48.53
C ALA A 761 -70.39 58.12 49.34
N THR A 762 -69.18 57.77 48.92
CA THR A 762 -67.94 58.21 49.57
C THR A 762 -67.67 59.69 49.30
N ALA A 763 -67.92 60.17 48.08
CA ALA A 763 -67.79 61.59 47.71
C ALA A 763 -68.80 62.51 48.44
N ASP A 764 -70.04 62.04 48.67
CA ASP A 764 -71.07 62.80 49.40
C ASP A 764 -70.75 62.92 50.92
N ILE A 765 -70.06 61.92 51.49
CA ILE A 765 -69.62 61.96 52.89
C ILE A 765 -68.43 62.93 53.09
N TYR A 766 -67.51 62.99 52.13
CA TYR A 766 -66.37 63.92 52.20
C TYR A 766 -66.78 65.39 52.04
N THR A 767 -67.84 65.68 51.28
CA THR A 767 -68.34 67.05 51.00
C THR A 767 -69.36 67.57 52.01
N SER A 768 -69.94 66.74 52.87
CA SER A 768 -70.90 67.16 53.91
C SER A 768 -70.23 67.76 55.17
N LYS A 769 -70.88 68.74 55.81
CA LYS A 769 -70.44 69.42 57.07
C LYS A 769 -70.65 68.53 58.32
N VAL A 770 -70.13 67.31 58.29
CA VAL A 770 -70.17 66.39 59.43
C VAL A 770 -68.91 66.60 60.31
N PRO A 771 -69.04 66.64 61.65
CA PRO A 771 -67.91 66.82 62.57
C PRO A 771 -66.80 65.77 62.36
N SER A 772 -65.54 66.21 62.45
CA SER A 772 -64.33 65.43 62.14
C SER A 772 -64.24 64.09 62.87
N ARG A 773 -64.77 64.01 64.10
CA ARG A 773 -64.79 62.77 64.89
C ARG A 773 -65.66 61.68 64.24
N LEU A 774 -66.81 62.05 63.68
CA LEU A 774 -67.71 61.11 63.01
C LEU A 774 -67.19 60.73 61.62
N LYS A 775 -66.49 61.65 60.93
CA LYS A 775 -65.81 61.33 59.65
C LYS A 775 -64.73 60.27 59.83
N ASN A 776 -63.95 60.34 60.89
CA ASN A 776 -62.92 59.34 61.19
C ASN A 776 -63.52 57.98 61.58
N GLU A 777 -64.65 57.96 62.27
CA GLU A 777 -65.34 56.72 62.65
C GLU A 777 -66.06 56.06 61.47
N ILE A 778 -66.62 56.86 60.56
CA ILE A 778 -67.18 56.38 59.28
C ILE A 778 -66.06 55.87 58.36
N ALA A 779 -64.94 56.60 58.25
CA ALA A 779 -63.78 56.16 57.47
C ALA A 779 -63.23 54.83 57.99
N LYS A 780 -63.12 54.68 59.33
CA LYS A 780 -62.71 53.43 59.95
C LYS A 780 -63.68 52.27 59.68
N ARG A 781 -65.00 52.52 59.73
CA ARG A 781 -66.01 51.50 59.36
C ARG A 781 -65.98 51.15 57.88
N ILE A 782 -65.71 52.11 57.00
CA ILE A 782 -65.54 51.88 55.55
C ILE A 782 -64.30 51.03 55.31
N GLU A 783 -63.19 51.30 56.00
CA GLU A 783 -61.95 50.53 55.91
C GLU A 783 -62.14 49.11 56.47
N GLU A 784 -62.86 48.95 57.58
CA GLU A 784 -63.22 47.63 58.14
C GLU A 784 -64.15 46.84 57.19
N GLN A 785 -65.12 47.49 56.56
CA GLN A 785 -65.97 46.89 55.53
C GLN A 785 -65.19 46.53 54.27
N HIS A 786 -64.29 47.40 53.81
CA HIS A 786 -63.42 47.16 52.66
C HIS A 786 -62.45 45.99 52.91
N ASN A 787 -61.89 45.89 54.12
CA ASN A 787 -61.01 44.79 54.51
C ASN A 787 -61.78 43.48 54.67
N SER A 788 -62.99 43.51 55.23
CA SER A 788 -63.89 42.35 55.29
C SER A 788 -64.30 41.89 53.87
N PHE A 789 -64.61 42.83 52.98
CA PHE A 789 -64.99 42.54 51.60
C PHE A 789 -63.80 42.04 50.77
N SER A 790 -62.59 42.60 50.94
CA SER A 790 -61.34 42.12 50.34
C SER A 790 -60.96 40.72 50.85
N LYS A 791 -61.22 40.42 52.13
CA LYS A 791 -61.02 39.08 52.68
C LYS A 791 -62.03 38.08 52.10
N LEU A 792 -63.30 38.47 51.95
CA LEU A 792 -64.34 37.65 51.34
C LEU A 792 -64.11 37.45 49.83
N LEU A 793 -63.55 38.45 49.14
CA LEU A 793 -63.06 38.38 47.77
C LEU A 793 -61.87 37.44 47.65
N ASN A 794 -60.89 37.52 48.54
CA ASN A 794 -59.73 36.63 48.55
C ASN A 794 -60.12 35.18 48.90
N ASP A 795 -61.08 34.97 49.79
CA ASP A 795 -61.62 33.64 50.11
C ASP A 795 -62.47 33.08 48.96
N ARG A 796 -63.20 33.92 48.22
CA ARG A 796 -63.89 33.50 46.98
C ARG A 796 -62.95 33.33 45.79
N ARG A 797 -61.84 34.07 45.72
CA ARG A 797 -60.75 33.85 44.74
C ARG A 797 -60.02 32.54 45.03
N ARG A 798 -59.78 32.22 46.31
CA ARG A 798 -59.22 30.93 46.75
C ARG A 798 -60.17 29.76 46.47
N LYS A 799 -61.48 29.91 46.70
CA LYS A 799 -62.47 28.88 46.36
C LYS A 799 -62.77 28.78 44.86
N GLY A 800 -62.69 29.89 44.14
CA GLY A 800 -62.79 29.93 42.67
C GLY A 800 -61.58 29.28 42.00
N ASN A 801 -60.38 29.47 42.54
CA ASN A 801 -59.13 28.81 42.10
C ASN A 801 -58.99 27.35 42.60
N GLN A 802 -59.96 26.82 43.35
CA GLN A 802 -60.02 25.40 43.74
C GLN A 802 -61.14 24.63 43.00
N LEU A 803 -61.99 25.32 42.25
CA LEU A 803 -63.07 24.77 41.43
C LEU A 803 -62.88 25.04 39.92
N PHE A 804 -61.79 25.72 39.57
CA PHE A 804 -61.23 25.91 38.24
C PHE A 804 -59.83 25.30 38.25
#